data_AF-A0A927R2V2-F1
#
_entry.id   AF-A0A927R2V2-F1
#
_cell.length_a   1.000
_cell.length_b   1.000
_cell.length_c   1.000
_cell.angle_alpha   90.00
_cell.angle_beta   90.00
_cell.angle_gamma   90.00
#
_symmetry.space_group_name_H-M   'P 1'
#
loop_
_entity.id
_entity.type
_entity.pdbx_description
1 polymer ?
#
loop_
_entity_poly.entity_id
_entity_poly.type
_entity_poly.pdbx_seq_one_letter_code
_entity_poly.pdbx_strand_id
1 'polypeptide(L)'
;MSADPGVDPLPSPNADRQPPGTSEPVEPPEPPEPVEPVEPVEPVEPLTGTELRQLRRAETTSRLLTHARWLVPAGGLTLAVIVTVTAPVVPCTPAAPCGPDPLSNLVFGLLWTAPLLGLVHLWSATVWAAVLSTLMISYDVSEPGNLPLWVNLLLVAYPIGCGLLAARMPTGRSAVVREWQGRTARSTLPAPIRLPWPSLAPLVVAVVLIVAGLLLTGWSVHRQALADDQQRAAEIVPATVRSHPAPDALELGFTDGRPEMTLQVFDATDYPVGSTVSIALDDAGLRQLLSEPYDATPWLALASLLGVLGIGFGARGAARLVAWRRFFRHPQPTTAVRVRRTRRQVYVYPGLGAPTWPLATIKVRDDAPGRPHPAEPEPALLYGTPVSGQWCTVVMGGVALSPSRPLRGFTAAGREAEGGRRPAISLFAAAPTPAQPANAQTPDQFPAARTPDQPANAQTPDQFPAAQTPDQLAAARTPSRRVRPVDWPTLSPLGIALFVVLLLSGIVAGIQLRTEFLTALADAVCSADGCAPVAMAAAGWAVGGLPLLLVGAVFALLGPTRLTLGTAALALSIMTFGISVMFTGDGETPLRELDPDFALFGPGFAATMGGLLLGALLGRALPEHLRPHRWARPSPAPDGAADAGTWFDWVRRSKLLPLLLMAALQLPALLVALIWAAG
;
A
#
# COMPACT_ATOMS: atom_id res chain seq x y z
N MET A 1 49.09 16.51 -44.09
CA MET A 1 48.77 15.08 -44.32
C MET A 1 47.69 14.72 -43.31
N SER A 2 46.44 14.37 -43.59
CA SER A 2 45.63 14.23 -44.81
C SER A 2 44.20 14.57 -44.35
N ALA A 3 43.65 15.72 -44.75
CA ALA A 3 42.38 15.84 -45.45
C ALA A 3 41.64 14.52 -45.74
N ASP A 4 40.43 14.40 -45.20
CA ASP A 4 39.42 13.40 -45.55
C ASP A 4 38.06 14.15 -45.68
N PRO A 5 37.55 14.38 -46.90
CA PRO A 5 36.21 14.92 -47.11
C PRO A 5 35.32 13.86 -47.76
N GLY A 6 34.50 13.18 -46.96
CA GLY A 6 33.49 12.23 -47.41
C GLY A 6 32.13 12.57 -46.80
N VAL A 7 31.54 13.69 -47.21
CA VAL A 7 30.14 14.03 -46.89
C VAL A 7 29.31 13.73 -48.13
N ASP A 8 28.56 12.63 -48.08
CA ASP A 8 27.55 12.31 -49.09
C ASP A 8 26.41 13.35 -49.03
N PRO A 9 25.96 13.90 -50.17
CA PRO A 9 24.86 14.85 -50.18
C PRO A 9 23.52 14.14 -49.93
N LEU A 10 22.76 14.67 -48.98
CA LEU A 10 21.36 14.32 -48.74
C LEU A 10 20.53 14.46 -50.04
N PRO A 11 19.64 13.50 -50.34
CA PRO A 11 18.77 13.59 -51.51
C PRO A 11 17.77 14.74 -51.36
N SER A 12 17.74 15.60 -52.38
CA SER A 12 16.85 16.74 -52.52
C SER A 12 15.38 16.31 -52.60
N PRO A 13 14.48 16.82 -51.74
CA PRO A 13 13.06 16.47 -51.78
C PRO A 13 12.33 17.53 -52.61
N ASN A 14 12.35 17.42 -53.95
CA ASN A 14 11.37 18.06 -54.85
C ASN A 14 11.85 17.99 -56.30
N ALA A 15 11.49 16.93 -57.03
CA ALA A 15 11.48 16.97 -58.50
C ALA A 15 10.68 15.77 -59.05
N ASP A 16 9.40 15.65 -58.69
CA ASP A 16 8.44 14.85 -59.45
C ASP A 16 7.02 15.37 -59.17
N ARG A 17 6.72 16.57 -59.68
CA ARG A 17 5.34 16.98 -59.95
C ARG A 17 5.01 16.47 -61.35
N GLN A 18 4.45 15.26 -61.42
CA GLN A 18 3.74 14.81 -62.61
C GLN A 18 2.60 15.81 -62.93
N PRO A 19 2.38 16.14 -64.21
CA PRO A 19 1.23 16.93 -64.63
C PRO A 19 -0.08 16.21 -64.25
N PRO A 20 -1.18 16.94 -64.02
CA PRO A 20 -2.47 16.34 -63.71
C PRO A 20 -2.92 15.48 -64.89
N GLY A 21 -2.66 14.18 -64.78
CA GLY A 21 -3.20 13.16 -65.66
C GLY A 21 -4.71 13.21 -65.60
N THR A 22 -5.31 13.29 -66.77
CA THR A 22 -6.72 13.04 -67.06
C THR A 22 -7.33 12.03 -66.10
N SER A 23 -8.30 12.50 -65.31
CA SER A 23 -9.17 11.69 -64.46
C SER A 23 -9.82 10.60 -65.31
N GLU A 24 -9.28 9.38 -65.23
CA GLU A 24 -10.04 8.18 -65.61
C GLU A 24 -11.33 8.14 -64.79
N PRO A 25 -12.46 7.75 -65.40
CA PRO A 25 -13.70 7.59 -64.68
C PRO A 25 -13.49 6.55 -63.59
N VAL A 26 -13.59 6.98 -62.33
CA VAL A 26 -13.58 6.11 -61.16
C VAL A 26 -14.70 5.10 -61.35
N GLU A 27 -14.32 3.87 -61.66
CA GLU A 27 -15.22 2.74 -61.77
C GLU A 27 -15.97 2.64 -60.43
N PRO A 28 -17.32 2.59 -60.46
CA PRO A 28 -18.11 2.56 -59.24
C PRO A 28 -17.64 1.39 -58.38
N PRO A 29 -17.39 1.59 -57.07
CA PRO A 29 -16.85 0.55 -56.21
C PRO A 29 -17.72 -0.70 -56.35
N GLU A 30 -17.08 -1.84 -56.67
CA GLU A 30 -17.75 -3.13 -56.71
C GLU A 30 -18.61 -3.28 -55.45
N PRO A 31 -19.89 -3.69 -55.59
CA PRO A 31 -20.75 -3.89 -54.45
C PRO A 31 -20.05 -4.85 -53.48
N PRO A 32 -19.98 -4.52 -52.18
CA PRO A 32 -19.26 -5.34 -51.21
C PRO A 32 -19.77 -6.76 -51.30
N GLU A 33 -18.85 -7.72 -51.49
CA GLU A 33 -19.18 -9.14 -51.51
C GLU A 33 -20.11 -9.45 -50.33
N PRO A 34 -21.22 -10.17 -50.57
CA PRO A 34 -22.16 -10.51 -49.50
C PRO A 34 -21.40 -11.24 -48.41
N VAL A 35 -21.27 -10.57 -47.25
CA VAL A 35 -20.61 -11.12 -46.06
C VAL A 35 -21.27 -12.47 -45.77
N GLU A 36 -20.49 -13.55 -45.93
CA GLU A 36 -20.99 -14.90 -45.66
C GLU A 36 -21.65 -14.92 -44.28
N PRO A 37 -22.88 -15.46 -44.16
CA PRO A 37 -23.58 -15.53 -42.90
C PRO A 37 -22.71 -16.31 -41.92
N VAL A 38 -22.19 -15.61 -40.91
CA VAL A 38 -21.38 -16.17 -39.83
C VAL A 38 -22.13 -17.39 -39.29
N GLU A 39 -21.51 -18.57 -39.37
CA GLU A 39 -22.09 -19.81 -38.86
C GLU A 39 -22.64 -19.58 -37.45
N PRO A 40 -23.89 -20.01 -37.16
CA PRO A 40 -24.50 -19.81 -35.87
C PRO A 40 -23.63 -20.43 -34.79
N VAL A 41 -22.99 -19.56 -34.00
CA VAL A 41 -22.14 -19.95 -32.87
C VAL A 41 -22.92 -20.92 -31.99
N GLU A 42 -22.35 -22.11 -31.75
CA GLU A 42 -22.95 -23.11 -30.86
C GLU A 42 -23.41 -22.45 -29.55
N PRO A 43 -24.62 -22.77 -29.04
CA PRO A 43 -25.19 -22.11 -27.89
C PRO A 43 -24.29 -22.31 -26.66
N VAL A 44 -23.56 -21.26 -26.29
CA VAL A 44 -22.67 -21.26 -25.13
C VAL A 44 -23.51 -21.35 -23.85
N GLU A 45 -23.22 -22.32 -22.99
CA GLU A 45 -23.94 -22.53 -21.74
C GLU A 45 -23.91 -21.25 -20.87
N PRO A 46 -25.08 -20.75 -20.44
CA PRO A 46 -25.15 -19.53 -19.64
C PRO A 46 -24.70 -19.77 -18.20
N LEU A 47 -23.94 -18.82 -17.66
CA LEU A 47 -23.50 -18.92 -16.27
C LEU A 47 -24.69 -18.84 -15.32
N THR A 48 -24.91 -19.91 -14.54
CA THR A 48 -26.04 -20.00 -13.61
C THR A 48 -25.78 -19.24 -12.32
N GLY A 49 -26.85 -18.81 -11.64
CA GLY A 49 -26.75 -18.14 -10.33
C GLY A 49 -26.21 -19.05 -9.22
N THR A 50 -26.38 -20.37 -9.33
CA THR A 50 -25.84 -21.38 -8.41
C THR A 50 -24.33 -21.50 -8.54
N GLU A 51 -23.81 -21.66 -9.76
CA GLU A 51 -22.38 -21.70 -10.05
C GLU A 51 -21.69 -20.42 -9.60
N LEU A 52 -22.33 -19.28 -9.82
CA LEU A 52 -21.85 -18.01 -9.30
C LEU A 52 -21.72 -18.01 -7.77
N ARG A 53 -22.75 -18.49 -7.05
CA ARG A 53 -22.69 -18.56 -5.59
C ARG A 53 -21.56 -19.48 -5.13
N GLN A 54 -21.30 -20.58 -5.84
CA GLN A 54 -20.18 -21.47 -5.55
C GLN A 54 -18.82 -20.82 -5.82
N LEU A 55 -18.67 -20.13 -6.95
CA LEU A 55 -17.46 -19.35 -7.29
C LEU A 55 -17.21 -18.22 -6.27
N ARG A 56 -18.27 -17.54 -5.82
CA ARG A 56 -18.19 -16.53 -4.75
C ARG A 56 -17.87 -17.13 -3.38
N ARG A 57 -18.41 -18.30 -3.05
CA ARG A 57 -18.09 -19.00 -1.80
C ARG A 57 -16.60 -19.37 -1.76
N ALA A 58 -16.06 -19.83 -2.88
CA ALA A 58 -14.62 -20.04 -3.04
C ALA A 58 -13.82 -18.73 -2.87
N GLU A 59 -14.39 -17.58 -3.24
CA GLU A 59 -13.79 -16.26 -3.01
C GLU A 59 -13.89 -15.81 -1.55
N THR A 60 -14.95 -16.13 -0.79
CA THR A 60 -15.03 -15.78 0.65
C THR A 60 -13.95 -16.45 1.49
N THR A 61 -13.55 -17.68 1.17
CA THR A 61 -12.39 -18.33 1.81
C THR A 61 -11.10 -17.53 1.60
N SER A 62 -11.01 -16.75 0.51
CA SER A 62 -9.88 -15.85 0.27
C SER A 62 -9.76 -14.70 1.29
N ARG A 63 -10.83 -14.35 2.02
CA ARG A 63 -10.76 -13.30 3.06
C ARG A 63 -10.01 -13.76 4.31
N LEU A 64 -10.26 -14.99 4.77
CA LEU A 64 -9.44 -15.61 5.82
C LEU A 64 -7.98 -15.71 5.38
N LEU A 65 -7.76 -16.08 4.12
CA LEU A 65 -6.42 -16.09 3.52
C LEU A 65 -5.81 -14.69 3.37
N THR A 66 -6.63 -13.64 3.28
CA THR A 66 -6.15 -12.25 3.27
C THR A 66 -5.60 -11.86 4.65
N HIS A 67 -6.17 -12.38 5.74
CA HIS A 67 -5.57 -12.25 7.07
C HIS A 67 -4.33 -13.12 7.21
N ALA A 68 -4.35 -14.34 6.66
CA ALA A 68 -3.18 -15.22 6.65
C ALA A 68 -1.98 -14.60 5.89
N ARG A 69 -2.22 -13.75 4.89
CA ARG A 69 -1.15 -12.98 4.22
C ARG A 69 -0.39 -12.04 5.14
N TRP A 70 -0.96 -11.63 6.27
CA TRP A 70 -0.27 -10.82 7.27
C TRP A 70 0.55 -11.67 8.25
N LEU A 71 0.34 -12.98 8.30
CA LEU A 71 1.14 -13.88 9.14
C LEU A 71 2.57 -14.02 8.64
N VAL A 72 2.80 -13.95 7.32
CA VAL A 72 4.17 -14.00 6.75
C VAL A 72 5.01 -12.78 7.11
N PRO A 73 4.53 -11.53 6.90
CA PRO A 73 5.27 -10.36 7.34
C PRO A 73 5.41 -10.30 8.85
N ALA A 74 4.37 -10.64 9.61
CA ALA A 74 4.45 -10.67 11.07
C ALA A 74 5.47 -11.70 11.56
N GLY A 75 5.40 -12.93 11.07
CA GLY A 75 6.33 -14.00 11.43
C GLY A 75 7.77 -13.71 10.99
N GLY A 76 7.96 -13.09 9.82
CA GLY A 76 9.29 -12.67 9.35
C GLY A 76 9.88 -11.55 10.20
N LEU A 77 9.06 -10.58 10.61
CA LEU A 77 9.46 -9.51 11.53
C LEU A 77 9.79 -10.07 12.92
N THR A 78 8.95 -10.95 13.46
CA THR A 78 9.20 -11.62 14.74
C THR A 78 10.49 -12.42 14.70
N LEU A 79 10.73 -13.19 13.63
CA LEU A 79 11.97 -13.92 13.44
C LEU A 79 13.19 -12.99 13.37
N ALA A 80 13.08 -11.88 12.63
CA ALA A 80 14.15 -10.89 12.54
C ALA A 80 14.51 -10.29 13.91
N VAL A 81 13.49 -9.91 14.69
CA VAL A 81 13.68 -9.38 16.04
C VAL A 81 14.30 -10.42 16.97
N ILE A 82 13.77 -11.66 16.97
CA ILE A 82 14.31 -12.74 17.79
C ILE A 82 15.78 -12.95 17.49
N VAL A 83 16.13 -13.14 16.23
CA VAL A 83 17.52 -13.37 15.80
C VAL A 83 18.43 -12.21 16.23
N THR A 84 17.99 -10.97 16.02
CA THR A 84 18.78 -9.77 16.37
C THR A 84 19.02 -9.67 17.88
N VAL A 85 18.02 -9.99 18.70
CA VAL A 85 18.12 -9.94 20.17
C VAL A 85 18.89 -11.13 20.74
N THR A 86 18.86 -12.29 20.06
CA THR A 86 19.56 -13.49 20.53
C THR A 86 20.99 -13.61 20.03
N ALA A 87 21.38 -12.84 19.02
CA ALA A 87 22.75 -12.81 18.54
C ALA A 87 23.63 -12.22 19.65
N PRO A 88 24.59 -12.99 20.20
CA PRO A 88 25.49 -12.49 21.22
C PRO A 88 26.35 -11.38 20.60
N VAL A 89 26.40 -10.24 21.29
CA VAL A 89 27.41 -9.23 21.00
C VAL A 89 28.71 -9.77 21.56
N VAL A 90 29.61 -10.22 20.68
CA VAL A 90 30.95 -10.61 21.08
C VAL A 90 31.76 -9.32 21.17
N PRO A 91 32.25 -8.91 22.36
CA PRO A 91 32.99 -7.66 22.49
C PRO A 91 34.26 -7.71 21.66
N CYS A 92 34.54 -6.63 20.95
CA CYS A 92 35.71 -6.48 20.11
C CYS A 92 36.96 -6.48 21.00
N THR A 93 38.01 -7.20 20.60
CA THR A 93 39.30 -7.13 21.31
C THR A 93 40.41 -6.68 20.36
N PRO A 94 41.54 -6.14 20.86
CA PRO A 94 42.68 -5.85 20.01
C PRO A 94 43.22 -7.09 19.25
N ALA A 95 43.02 -8.29 19.81
CA ALA A 95 43.43 -9.55 19.21
C ALA A 95 42.44 -10.08 18.16
N ALA A 96 41.17 -9.69 18.27
CA ALA A 96 40.09 -10.00 17.35
C ALA A 96 39.25 -8.73 17.16
N PRO A 97 39.73 -7.75 16.36
CA PRO A 97 39.00 -6.52 16.12
C PRO A 97 37.67 -6.87 15.46
N CYS A 98 36.63 -6.07 15.72
CA CYS A 98 35.37 -6.19 14.99
C CYS A 98 35.58 -5.69 13.56
N GLY A 99 36.23 -6.52 12.74
CA GLY A 99 36.36 -6.28 11.33
C GLY A 99 34.99 -6.21 10.67
N PRO A 100 34.87 -5.57 9.50
CA PRO A 100 33.67 -5.69 8.71
C PRO A 100 33.42 -7.19 8.46
N ASP A 101 32.31 -7.73 8.96
CA ASP A 101 31.84 -9.07 8.65
C ASP A 101 30.81 -8.98 7.51
N PRO A 102 31.26 -8.92 6.25
CA PRO A 102 30.36 -8.74 5.12
C PRO A 102 29.31 -9.85 5.02
N LEU A 103 29.59 -11.04 5.56
CA LEU A 103 28.68 -12.16 5.53
C LEU A 103 27.56 -11.97 6.55
N SER A 104 27.88 -11.66 7.80
CA SER A 104 26.88 -11.32 8.83
C SER A 104 26.02 -10.14 8.38
N ASN A 105 26.62 -9.12 7.77
CA ASN A 105 25.95 -7.92 7.30
C ASN A 105 24.95 -8.18 6.18
N LEU A 106 25.39 -8.98 5.20
CA LEU A 106 24.52 -9.48 4.15
C LEU A 106 23.34 -10.19 4.80
N VAL A 107 23.62 -11.16 5.67
CA VAL A 107 22.64 -11.99 6.37
C VAL A 107 21.64 -11.17 7.17
N PHE A 108 22.06 -10.16 7.94
CA PHE A 108 21.18 -9.22 8.64
C PHE A 108 20.31 -8.43 7.66
N GLY A 109 20.88 -7.92 6.57
CA GLY A 109 20.11 -7.27 5.51
C GLY A 109 19.06 -8.21 4.89
N LEU A 110 19.42 -9.46 4.64
CA LEU A 110 18.53 -10.49 4.10
C LEU A 110 17.42 -10.84 5.11
N LEU A 111 17.71 -10.88 6.40
CA LEU A 111 16.76 -11.16 7.45
C LEU A 111 15.61 -10.14 7.47
N TRP A 112 15.93 -8.85 7.38
CA TRP A 112 14.95 -7.77 7.37
C TRP A 112 14.12 -7.68 6.06
N THR A 113 14.53 -8.35 4.98
CA THR A 113 13.74 -8.43 3.74
C THR A 113 12.58 -9.41 3.80
N ALA A 114 12.69 -10.46 4.63
CA ALA A 114 11.69 -11.51 4.76
C ALA A 114 10.28 -10.96 5.01
N PRO A 115 10.06 -10.02 5.97
CA PRO A 115 8.72 -9.49 6.19
C PRO A 115 8.17 -8.73 4.98
N LEU A 116 9.02 -7.96 4.30
CA LEU A 116 8.59 -7.13 3.18
C LEU A 116 8.26 -7.96 1.94
N LEU A 117 9.01 -9.02 1.66
CA LEU A 117 8.72 -9.95 0.57
C LEU A 117 7.37 -10.65 0.74
N GLY A 118 6.98 -10.96 1.97
CA GLY A 118 5.66 -11.50 2.29
C GLY A 118 4.51 -10.61 1.80
N LEU A 119 4.71 -9.29 1.80
CA LEU A 119 3.74 -8.30 1.29
C LEU A 119 3.72 -8.23 -0.24
N VAL A 120 4.85 -8.50 -0.89
CA VAL A 120 5.01 -8.38 -2.35
C VAL A 120 4.52 -9.63 -3.06
N HIS A 121 5.06 -10.80 -2.71
CA HIS A 121 4.78 -12.05 -3.39
C HIS A 121 5.10 -13.27 -2.51
N LEU A 122 4.06 -13.98 -2.06
CA LEU A 122 4.17 -15.06 -1.09
C LEU A 122 5.15 -16.18 -1.51
N TRP A 123 5.11 -16.64 -2.75
CA TRP A 123 6.04 -17.67 -3.23
C TRP A 123 7.49 -17.20 -3.24
N SER A 124 7.73 -15.93 -3.57
CA SER A 124 9.07 -15.35 -3.47
C SER A 124 9.52 -15.28 -2.02
N ALA A 125 8.62 -14.94 -1.09
CA ALA A 125 8.91 -14.97 0.34
C ALA A 125 9.26 -16.38 0.84
N THR A 126 8.57 -17.44 0.36
CA THR A 126 8.90 -18.83 0.72
C THR A 126 10.30 -19.22 0.25
N VAL A 127 10.61 -19.00 -1.03
CA VAL A 127 11.94 -19.33 -1.59
C VAL A 127 13.02 -18.54 -0.87
N TRP A 128 12.76 -17.25 -0.65
CA TRP A 128 13.69 -16.37 0.04
C TRP A 128 13.92 -16.77 1.50
N ALA A 129 12.85 -17.08 2.24
CA ALA A 129 12.94 -17.58 3.59
C ALA A 129 13.79 -18.85 3.64
N ALA A 130 13.66 -19.76 2.67
CA ALA A 130 14.48 -20.97 2.63
C ALA A 130 15.96 -20.63 2.41
N VAL A 131 16.28 -19.74 1.47
CA VAL A 131 17.66 -19.26 1.23
C VAL A 131 18.24 -18.60 2.47
N LEU A 132 17.49 -17.69 3.10
CA LEU A 132 17.88 -17.00 4.33
C LEU A 132 18.17 -18.01 5.46
N SER A 133 17.28 -18.97 5.69
CA SER A 133 17.47 -19.98 6.73
C SER A 133 18.69 -20.86 6.46
N THR A 134 18.92 -21.25 5.20
CA THR A 134 20.14 -22.01 4.84
C THR A 134 21.40 -21.18 5.07
N LEU A 135 21.42 -19.91 4.66
CA LEU A 135 22.57 -19.02 4.88
C LEU A 135 22.84 -18.81 6.37
N MET A 136 21.79 -18.56 7.16
CA MET A 136 21.89 -18.36 8.61
C MET A 136 22.41 -19.59 9.35
N ILE A 137 21.85 -20.76 9.06
CA ILE A 137 22.31 -22.01 9.69
C ILE A 137 23.74 -22.32 9.26
N SER A 138 24.11 -22.04 8.00
CA SER A 138 25.48 -22.24 7.53
C SER A 138 26.45 -21.30 8.25
N TYR A 139 26.06 -20.04 8.45
CA TYR A 139 26.84 -19.04 9.19
C TYR A 139 27.03 -19.44 10.66
N ASP A 140 25.96 -19.84 11.35
CA ASP A 140 26.01 -20.31 12.75
C ASP A 140 26.85 -21.60 12.90
N VAL A 141 26.87 -22.47 11.87
CA VAL A 141 27.73 -23.66 11.87
C VAL A 141 29.21 -23.31 11.62
N SER A 142 29.51 -22.29 10.80
CA SER A 142 30.90 -21.84 10.58
C SER A 142 31.47 -21.07 11.77
N GLU A 143 30.61 -20.40 12.55
CA GLU A 143 30.97 -19.62 13.73
C GLU A 143 30.21 -20.15 14.97
N PRO A 144 30.60 -21.35 15.46
CA PRO A 144 29.83 -22.04 16.49
C PRO A 144 29.79 -21.24 17.79
N GLY A 145 28.57 -20.85 18.20
CA GLY A 145 28.30 -20.11 19.43
C GLY A 145 27.32 -18.95 19.28
N ASN A 146 26.92 -18.61 18.07
CA ASN A 146 26.18 -17.38 17.79
C ASN A 146 24.66 -17.50 17.97
N LEU A 147 24.02 -18.67 17.76
CA LEU A 147 22.57 -18.80 17.94
C LEU A 147 22.17 -20.02 18.78
N PRO A 148 21.23 -19.86 19.73
CA PRO A 148 20.64 -21.00 20.41
C PRO A 148 19.96 -21.96 19.41
N LEU A 149 20.05 -23.28 19.65
CA LEU A 149 19.45 -24.32 18.78
C LEU A 149 17.97 -24.06 18.45
N TRP A 150 17.19 -23.50 19.39
CA TRP A 150 15.79 -23.20 19.18
C TRP A 150 15.55 -22.09 18.14
N VAL A 151 16.49 -21.14 17.99
CA VAL A 151 16.44 -20.11 16.94
C VAL A 151 16.63 -20.76 15.56
N ASN A 152 17.53 -21.72 15.43
CA ASN A 152 17.70 -22.51 14.20
C ASN A 152 16.42 -23.30 13.84
N LEU A 153 15.71 -23.84 14.84
CA LEU A 153 14.41 -24.47 14.61
C LEU A 153 13.35 -23.47 14.11
N LEU A 154 13.34 -22.23 14.62
CA LEU A 154 12.45 -21.18 14.11
C LEU A 154 12.82 -20.75 12.69
N LEU A 155 14.12 -20.63 12.39
CA LEU A 155 14.62 -20.36 11.04
C LEU A 155 14.14 -21.44 10.07
N VAL A 156 14.12 -22.73 10.43
CA VAL A 156 13.58 -23.80 9.56
C VAL A 156 12.04 -23.79 9.51
N ALA A 157 11.37 -23.52 10.63
CA ALA A 157 9.91 -23.51 10.70
C ALA A 157 9.28 -22.40 9.85
N TYR A 158 9.93 -21.23 9.76
CA TYR A 158 9.44 -20.08 9.00
C TYR A 158 9.22 -20.34 7.49
N PRO A 159 10.21 -20.81 6.70
CA PRO A 159 10.00 -21.16 5.29
C PRO A 159 9.01 -22.30 5.09
N ILE A 160 8.98 -23.28 6.00
CA ILE A 160 7.96 -24.36 5.97
C ILE A 160 6.56 -23.76 6.14
N GLY A 161 6.36 -22.90 7.14
CA GLY A 161 5.10 -22.20 7.37
C GLY A 161 4.69 -21.34 6.17
N CYS A 162 5.64 -20.59 5.60
CA CYS A 162 5.42 -19.81 4.38
C CYS A 162 5.04 -20.71 3.20
N GLY A 163 5.70 -21.85 3.02
CA GLY A 163 5.44 -22.82 1.95
C GLY A 163 4.10 -23.52 2.10
N LEU A 164 3.73 -23.96 3.30
CA LEU A 164 2.42 -24.51 3.60
C LEU A 164 1.32 -23.48 3.36
N LEU A 165 1.55 -22.22 3.75
CA LEU A 165 0.63 -21.14 3.46
C LEU A 165 0.57 -20.84 1.96
N ALA A 166 1.68 -20.88 1.23
CA ALA A 166 1.73 -20.67 -0.22
C ALA A 166 1.03 -21.79 -0.99
N ALA A 167 1.16 -23.04 -0.53
CA ALA A 167 0.51 -24.21 -1.10
C ALA A 167 -1.00 -24.24 -0.79
N ARG A 168 -1.40 -23.80 0.41
CA ARG A 168 -2.82 -23.68 0.80
C ARG A 168 -3.49 -22.43 0.28
N MET A 169 -2.73 -21.37 0.04
CA MET A 169 -3.20 -20.23 -0.72
C MET A 169 -3.58 -20.78 -2.09
N PRO A 170 -4.86 -20.71 -2.47
CA PRO A 170 -5.33 -21.28 -3.71
C PRO A 170 -4.59 -20.55 -4.82
N THR A 171 -3.58 -21.20 -5.39
CA THR A 171 -2.80 -20.73 -6.55
C THR A 171 -3.66 -20.70 -7.83
N GLY A 172 -4.99 -20.65 -7.69
CA GLY A 172 -5.96 -20.98 -8.70
C GLY A 172 -6.01 -22.50 -8.82
N ARG A 173 -6.95 -23.17 -8.18
CA ARG A 173 -8.38 -23.09 -8.48
C ARG A 173 -9.01 -23.96 -7.38
N SER A 174 -9.98 -23.46 -6.62
CA SER A 174 -10.76 -24.35 -5.75
C SER A 174 -11.23 -25.55 -6.58
N ALA A 175 -11.46 -26.72 -5.96
CA ALA A 175 -11.97 -27.88 -6.69
C ALA A 175 -13.17 -27.48 -7.58
N VAL A 176 -14.04 -26.64 -7.04
CA VAL A 176 -15.15 -25.97 -7.74
C VAL A 176 -14.72 -25.19 -8.99
N VAL A 177 -13.67 -24.35 -8.92
CA VAL A 177 -13.20 -23.60 -10.09
C VAL A 177 -12.59 -24.54 -11.13
N ARG A 178 -11.85 -25.59 -10.72
CA ARG A 178 -11.28 -26.57 -11.67
C ARG A 178 -12.36 -27.35 -12.37
N GLU A 179 -13.34 -27.82 -11.62
CA GLU A 179 -14.50 -28.55 -12.10
C GLU A 179 -15.29 -27.69 -13.09
N TRP A 180 -15.61 -26.44 -12.71
CA TRP A 180 -16.26 -25.49 -13.61
C TRP A 180 -15.45 -25.28 -14.90
N GLN A 181 -14.15 -24.99 -14.82
CA GLN A 181 -13.27 -24.84 -16.00
C GLN A 181 -13.08 -26.12 -16.84
N GLY A 182 -13.37 -27.29 -16.27
CA GLY A 182 -13.35 -28.57 -16.95
C GLY A 182 -14.63 -28.79 -17.77
N ARG A 183 -15.77 -28.28 -17.27
CA ARG A 183 -17.07 -28.37 -17.94
C ARG A 183 -17.32 -27.23 -18.94
N THR A 184 -16.77 -26.05 -18.70
CA THR A 184 -16.98 -24.88 -19.56
C THR A 184 -16.21 -24.98 -20.88
N ALA A 185 -16.90 -24.76 -21.99
CA ALA A 185 -16.31 -24.66 -23.32
C ALA A 185 -15.18 -23.63 -23.35
N ARG A 186 -14.14 -23.88 -24.14
CA ARG A 186 -12.99 -22.98 -24.27
C ARG A 186 -12.91 -22.45 -25.69
N SER A 187 -12.76 -21.14 -25.85
CA SER A 187 -12.51 -20.53 -27.15
C SER A 187 -11.34 -19.56 -27.08
N THR A 188 -10.68 -19.38 -28.22
CA THR A 188 -9.63 -18.37 -28.39
C THR A 188 -10.27 -17.00 -28.41
N LEU A 189 -9.65 -16.06 -27.71
CA LEU A 189 -10.16 -14.70 -27.66
C LEU A 189 -10.05 -14.07 -29.06
N PRO A 190 -11.11 -13.46 -29.61
CA PRO A 190 -10.98 -12.65 -30.82
C PRO A 190 -9.98 -11.51 -30.57
N ALA A 191 -9.16 -11.22 -31.58
CA ALA A 191 -8.09 -10.25 -31.46
C ALA A 191 -8.65 -8.90 -30.95
N PRO A 192 -8.22 -8.40 -29.78
CA PRO A 192 -8.71 -7.13 -29.30
C PRO A 192 -8.20 -6.01 -30.21
N ILE A 193 -9.03 -4.99 -30.43
CA ILE A 193 -8.69 -3.81 -31.24
C ILE A 193 -7.38 -3.18 -30.74
N ARG A 194 -7.14 -3.21 -29.42
CA ARG A 194 -5.89 -2.79 -28.80
C ARG A 194 -5.52 -3.77 -27.70
N LEU A 195 -4.38 -4.46 -27.82
CA LEU A 195 -3.89 -5.28 -26.71
C LEU A 195 -3.61 -4.38 -25.49
N PRO A 196 -4.23 -4.63 -24.34
CA PRO A 196 -3.97 -3.85 -23.15
C PRO A 196 -2.58 -4.21 -22.62
N TRP A 197 -1.67 -3.26 -22.58
CA TRP A 197 -0.36 -3.50 -21.96
C TRP A 197 -0.54 -3.66 -20.45
N PRO A 198 -0.05 -4.75 -19.83
CA PRO A 198 -0.08 -4.85 -18.38
C PRO A 198 0.78 -3.72 -17.81
N SER A 199 0.42 -3.25 -16.61
CA SER A 199 1.23 -2.24 -15.94
C SER A 199 2.65 -2.76 -15.74
N LEU A 200 3.62 -2.09 -16.37
CA LEU A 200 5.05 -2.37 -16.23
C LEU A 200 5.64 -1.77 -14.94
N ALA A 201 4.84 -1.02 -14.17
CA ALA A 201 5.26 -0.38 -12.92
C ALA A 201 6.04 -1.30 -11.96
N PRO A 202 5.62 -2.55 -11.63
CA PRO A 202 6.41 -3.40 -10.75
C PRO A 202 7.77 -3.81 -11.34
N LEU A 203 7.89 -3.94 -12.66
CA LEU A 203 9.18 -4.23 -13.30
C LEU A 203 10.09 -2.99 -13.27
N VAL A 204 9.54 -1.79 -13.50
CA VAL A 204 10.30 -0.54 -13.38
C VAL A 204 10.79 -0.34 -11.95
N VAL A 205 9.90 -0.52 -10.96
CA VAL A 205 10.27 -0.46 -9.54
C VAL A 205 11.34 -1.51 -9.21
N ALA A 206 11.22 -2.72 -9.74
CA ALA A 206 12.23 -3.75 -9.56
C ALA A 206 13.62 -3.33 -10.07
N VAL A 207 13.68 -2.82 -11.30
CA VAL A 207 14.94 -2.34 -11.90
C VAL A 207 15.53 -1.19 -11.09
N VAL A 208 14.71 -0.20 -10.70
CA VAL A 208 15.17 0.93 -9.89
C VAL A 208 15.74 0.47 -8.55
N LEU A 209 15.06 -0.43 -7.85
CA LEU A 209 15.52 -0.95 -6.56
C LEU A 209 16.81 -1.76 -6.69
N ILE A 210 16.94 -2.60 -7.73
CA ILE A 210 18.15 -3.37 -7.99
C ILE A 210 19.33 -2.45 -8.32
N VAL A 211 19.13 -1.47 -9.20
CA VAL A 211 20.18 -0.50 -9.56
C VAL A 211 20.59 0.33 -8.34
N ALA A 212 19.63 0.79 -7.53
CA ALA A 212 19.93 1.51 -6.30
C ALA A 212 20.72 0.64 -5.31
N GLY A 213 20.34 -0.63 -5.15
CA GLY A 213 21.10 -1.59 -4.34
C GLY A 213 22.53 -1.77 -4.84
N LEU A 214 22.74 -1.99 -6.14
CA LEU A 214 24.08 -2.15 -6.74
C LEU A 214 24.95 -0.89 -6.59
N LEU A 215 24.37 0.29 -6.81
CA LEU A 215 25.07 1.57 -6.60
C LEU A 215 25.46 1.75 -5.14
N LEU A 216 24.56 1.42 -4.21
CA LEU A 216 24.84 1.50 -2.79
C LEU A 216 25.93 0.51 -2.38
N THR A 217 25.89 -0.74 -2.85
CA THR A 217 26.97 -1.73 -2.63
C THR A 217 28.31 -1.21 -3.15
N GLY A 218 28.37 -0.70 -4.37
CA GLY A 218 29.60 -0.15 -4.95
C GLY A 218 30.14 1.04 -4.15
N TRP A 219 29.25 1.93 -3.71
CA TRP A 219 29.61 3.06 -2.85
C TRP A 219 30.10 2.61 -1.47
N SER A 220 29.44 1.64 -0.84
CA SER A 220 29.83 1.06 0.45
C SER A 220 31.21 0.42 0.39
N VAL A 221 31.47 -0.41 -0.62
CA VAL A 221 32.79 -1.03 -0.83
C VAL A 221 33.86 0.02 -1.08
N HIS A 222 33.56 1.06 -1.87
CA HIS A 222 34.50 2.14 -2.12
C HIS A 222 34.80 2.95 -0.84
N ARG A 223 33.78 3.28 -0.04
CA ARG A 223 33.95 4.00 1.23
C ARG A 223 34.71 3.18 2.26
N GLN A 224 34.46 1.88 2.33
CA GLN A 224 35.22 0.95 3.16
C GLN A 224 36.70 0.97 2.76
N ALA A 225 37.00 0.80 1.46
CA ALA A 225 38.37 0.80 0.98
C ALA A 225 39.13 2.11 1.28
N LEU A 226 38.45 3.26 1.13
CA LEU A 226 39.04 4.55 1.49
C LEU A 226 39.32 4.67 2.99
N ALA A 227 38.39 4.22 3.84
CA ALA A 227 38.60 4.21 5.28
C ALA A 227 39.73 3.27 5.69
N ASP A 228 39.80 2.08 5.08
CA ASP A 228 40.87 1.10 5.32
C ASP A 228 42.24 1.64 4.87
N ASP A 229 42.30 2.34 3.73
CA ASP A 229 43.53 2.99 3.24
C ASP A 229 43.96 4.13 4.17
N GLN A 230 43.01 4.94 4.65
CA GLN A 230 43.25 6.03 5.59
C GLN A 230 43.75 5.49 6.95
N GLN A 231 43.09 4.47 7.49
CA GLN A 231 43.49 3.80 8.73
C GLN A 231 44.87 3.15 8.62
N ARG A 232 45.22 2.58 7.45
CA ARG A 232 46.58 2.04 7.19
C ARG A 232 47.67 3.11 7.13
N ALA A 233 47.32 4.33 6.75
CA ALA A 233 48.25 5.46 6.69
C ALA A 233 48.34 6.26 7.99
N ALA A 234 47.38 6.08 8.91
CA ALA A 234 47.27 6.81 10.16
C ALA A 234 48.33 6.42 11.20
N GLU A 235 48.64 7.36 12.10
CA GLU A 235 49.48 7.12 13.26
C GLU A 235 48.70 6.32 14.31
N ILE A 236 49.27 5.21 14.79
CA ILE A 236 48.66 4.41 15.85
C ILE A 236 49.23 4.85 17.19
N VAL A 237 48.39 5.47 18.03
CA VAL A 237 48.78 6.02 19.33
C VAL A 237 48.05 5.26 20.46
N PRO A 238 48.77 4.78 21.50
CA PRO A 238 48.13 4.20 22.66
C PRO A 238 47.52 5.29 23.55
N ALA A 239 46.29 5.07 23.99
CA ALA A 239 45.58 5.95 24.92
C ALA A 239 44.98 5.13 26.07
N THR A 240 44.84 5.77 27.23
CA THR A 240 44.22 5.16 28.41
C THR A 240 42.80 5.69 28.55
N VAL A 241 41.83 4.80 28.73
CA VAL A 241 40.43 5.18 29.01
C VAL A 241 40.37 5.83 30.39
N ARG A 242 39.95 7.10 30.45
CA ARG A 242 39.85 7.89 31.68
C ARG A 242 38.48 7.79 32.32
N SER A 243 37.44 7.88 31.52
CA SER A 243 36.06 7.87 31.95
C SER A 243 35.13 7.45 30.81
N HIS A 244 33.88 7.15 31.16
CA HIS A 244 32.78 6.90 30.21
C HIS A 244 31.81 8.08 30.30
N PRO A 245 32.04 9.18 29.56
CA PRO A 245 31.15 10.34 29.62
C PRO A 245 29.74 10.04 29.08
N ALA A 246 29.59 8.99 28.28
CA ALA A 246 28.30 8.44 27.83
C ALA A 246 28.44 6.93 27.52
N PRO A 247 27.33 6.17 27.40
CA PRO A 247 27.37 4.75 27.03
C PRO A 247 28.00 4.45 25.67
N ASP A 248 28.10 5.45 24.79
CA ASP A 248 28.67 5.36 23.45
C ASP A 248 29.92 6.27 23.30
N ALA A 249 30.52 6.71 24.41
CA ALA A 249 31.68 7.60 24.37
C ALA A 249 32.75 7.26 25.40
N LEU A 250 34.01 7.36 24.98
CA LEU A 250 35.19 7.22 25.82
C LEU A 250 35.90 8.56 25.94
N GLU A 251 36.29 8.93 27.16
CA GLU A 251 37.28 9.98 27.37
C GLU A 251 38.66 9.34 27.44
N LEU A 252 39.57 9.78 26.57
CA LEU A 252 40.85 9.14 26.34
C LEU A 252 41.98 10.09 26.74
N GLY A 253 42.87 9.60 27.60
CA GLY A 253 44.09 10.29 28.00
C GLY A 253 45.31 9.70 27.29
N PHE A 254 46.09 10.54 26.62
CA PHE A 254 47.30 10.11 25.91
C PHE A 254 48.54 10.16 26.80
N THR A 255 49.44 9.21 26.60
CA THR A 255 50.69 9.11 27.39
C THR A 255 51.80 10.04 26.87
N ASP A 256 51.66 10.55 25.65
CA ASP A 256 52.61 11.44 24.97
C ASP A 256 52.34 12.93 25.21
N GLY A 257 51.38 13.26 26.08
CA GLY A 257 51.03 14.63 26.43
C GLY A 257 50.07 15.32 25.46
N ARG A 258 49.49 14.59 24.48
CA ARG A 258 48.36 15.11 23.68
C ARG A 258 47.16 15.45 24.57
N PRO A 259 46.34 16.45 24.18
CA PRO A 259 45.13 16.79 24.91
C PRO A 259 44.18 15.59 24.98
N GLU A 260 43.42 15.52 26.06
CA GLU A 260 42.38 14.51 26.22
C GLU A 260 41.36 14.61 25.08
N MET A 261 40.83 13.46 24.67
CA MET A 261 39.91 13.39 23.55
C MET A 261 38.72 12.50 23.88
N THR A 262 37.52 13.00 23.56
CA THR A 262 36.32 12.16 23.57
C THR A 262 36.18 11.46 22.23
N LEU A 263 36.00 10.14 22.25
CA LEU A 263 35.81 9.30 21.08
C LEU A 263 34.50 8.54 21.20
N GLN A 264 33.72 8.52 20.11
CA GLN A 264 32.49 7.73 20.03
C GLN A 264 32.83 6.26 19.77
N VAL A 265 32.20 5.36 20.50
CA VAL A 265 32.35 3.90 20.42
C VAL A 265 30.98 3.24 20.43
N PHE A 266 30.90 1.95 20.09
CA PHE A 266 29.63 1.23 20.08
C PHE A 266 29.04 1.05 21.50
N ASP A 267 29.87 0.61 22.44
CA ASP A 267 29.52 0.48 23.86
C ASP A 267 30.76 0.76 24.71
N ALA A 268 30.68 1.78 25.57
CA ALA A 268 31.77 2.18 26.44
C ALA A 268 32.11 1.10 27.47
N THR A 269 31.14 0.25 27.85
CA THR A 269 31.34 -0.81 28.84
C THR A 269 32.31 -1.90 28.37
N ASP A 270 32.52 -2.02 27.06
CA ASP A 270 33.53 -2.91 26.46
C ASP A 270 34.97 -2.45 26.71
N TYR A 271 35.15 -1.20 27.17
CA TYR A 271 36.46 -0.57 27.39
C TYR A 271 36.61 -0.09 28.83
N PRO A 272 37.00 -0.95 29.78
CA PRO A 272 37.07 -0.59 31.20
C PRO A 272 37.95 0.64 31.45
N VAL A 273 37.54 1.50 32.38
CA VAL A 273 38.34 2.64 32.81
C VAL A 273 39.71 2.17 33.31
N GLY A 274 40.77 2.83 32.84
CA GLY A 274 42.16 2.46 33.08
C GLY A 274 42.75 1.48 32.07
N SER A 275 41.93 0.90 31.17
CA SER A 275 42.43 0.07 30.07
C SER A 275 43.16 0.91 29.03
N THR A 276 44.13 0.30 28.36
CA THR A 276 44.84 0.91 27.23
C THR A 276 44.21 0.45 25.92
N VAL A 277 43.82 1.41 25.10
CA VAL A 277 43.28 1.22 23.75
C VAL A 277 44.23 1.80 22.72
N SER A 278 44.16 1.31 21.48
CA SER A 278 44.95 1.84 20.38
C SER A 278 44.06 2.64 19.43
N ILE A 279 44.45 3.87 19.14
CA ILE A 279 43.69 4.81 18.31
C ILE A 279 44.48 5.10 17.04
N ALA A 280 43.82 5.03 15.88
CA ALA A 280 44.32 5.58 14.63
C ALA A 280 44.00 7.08 14.57
N LEU A 281 45.05 7.90 14.47
CA LEU A 281 44.98 9.36 14.35
C LEU A 281 45.66 9.81 13.05
N ASP A 282 45.04 10.74 12.33
CA ASP A 282 45.71 11.40 11.20
C ASP A 282 45.45 12.93 11.18
N ASP A 283 46.24 13.64 10.38
CA ASP A 283 46.12 15.09 10.19
C ASP A 283 44.84 15.49 9.43
N ALA A 284 44.19 14.53 8.75
CA ALA A 284 42.93 14.73 8.05
C ALA A 284 41.70 14.61 8.97
N GLY A 285 41.91 14.38 10.27
CA GLY A 285 40.87 14.31 11.29
C GLY A 285 40.34 12.91 11.57
N LEU A 286 40.98 11.84 11.07
CA LEU A 286 40.69 10.48 11.47
C LEU A 286 40.94 10.34 12.97
N ARG A 287 39.92 9.86 13.66
CA ARG A 287 39.88 9.64 15.09
C ARG A 287 39.10 8.37 15.30
N GLN A 288 39.80 7.23 15.31
CA GLN A 288 39.14 5.94 15.25
C GLN A 288 39.84 4.90 16.13
N LEU A 289 39.04 4.14 16.88
CA LEU A 289 39.53 3.04 17.68
C LEU A 289 39.93 1.87 16.75
N LEU A 290 41.10 1.26 16.93
CA LEU A 290 41.52 0.13 16.09
C LEU A 290 40.65 -1.13 16.27
N SER A 291 40.01 -1.28 17.44
CA SER A 291 39.06 -2.37 17.70
C SER A 291 37.70 -2.17 17.03
N GLU A 292 37.39 -0.94 16.58
CA GLU A 292 36.14 -0.55 15.91
C GLU A 292 36.45 0.17 14.58
N PRO A 293 36.92 -0.58 13.56
CA PRO A 293 37.17 -0.03 12.23
C PRO A 293 35.88 0.47 11.57
N TYR A 294 36.03 1.24 10.49
CA TYR A 294 34.87 1.82 9.81
C TYR A 294 33.99 0.68 9.33
N ASP A 295 32.69 0.78 9.62
CA ASP A 295 31.78 -0.30 9.31
C ASP A 295 30.71 0.11 8.29
N ALA A 296 30.89 -0.37 7.05
CA ALA A 296 29.91 -0.21 6.00
C ALA A 296 28.66 -1.12 6.14
N THR A 297 28.55 -1.93 7.22
CA THR A 297 27.42 -2.85 7.50
C THR A 297 26.05 -2.26 7.19
N PRO A 298 25.67 -1.08 7.74
CA PRO A 298 24.28 -0.62 7.61
C PRO A 298 23.92 -0.33 6.16
N TRP A 299 24.91 0.09 5.36
CA TRP A 299 24.73 0.38 3.95
C TRP A 299 24.65 -0.89 3.10
N LEU A 300 25.47 -1.90 3.41
CA LEU A 300 25.38 -3.21 2.76
C LEU A 300 24.06 -3.93 3.09
N ALA A 301 23.60 -3.81 4.33
CA ALA A 301 22.29 -4.33 4.74
C ALA A 301 21.15 -3.64 3.96
N LEU A 302 21.20 -2.31 3.83
CA LEU A 302 20.24 -1.55 3.01
C LEU A 302 20.34 -1.92 1.53
N ALA A 303 21.54 -2.09 0.98
CA ALA A 303 21.73 -2.48 -0.41
C ALA A 303 21.11 -3.85 -0.70
N SER A 304 21.33 -4.80 0.21
CA SER A 304 20.74 -6.13 0.18
C SER A 304 19.21 -6.07 0.28
N LEU A 305 18.70 -5.21 1.16
CA LEU A 305 17.26 -4.95 1.30
C LEU A 305 16.64 -4.52 -0.05
N LEU A 306 17.25 -3.52 -0.69
CA LEU A 306 16.79 -2.97 -1.96
C LEU A 306 16.86 -4.01 -3.08
N GLY A 307 17.96 -4.74 -3.19
CA GLY A 307 18.14 -5.78 -4.21
C GLY A 307 17.08 -6.87 -4.13
N VAL A 308 16.85 -7.41 -2.93
CA VAL A 308 15.89 -8.49 -2.69
C VAL A 308 14.45 -8.03 -2.92
N LEU A 309 14.09 -6.83 -2.44
CA LEU A 309 12.80 -6.23 -2.75
C LEU A 309 12.60 -6.06 -4.25
N GLY A 310 13.64 -5.59 -4.95
CA GLY A 310 13.66 -5.47 -6.39
C GLY A 310 13.36 -6.80 -7.09
N ILE A 311 14.02 -7.89 -6.68
CA ILE A 311 13.74 -9.25 -7.17
C ILE A 311 12.29 -9.65 -6.90
N GLY A 312 11.76 -9.37 -5.71
CA GLY A 312 10.36 -9.65 -5.36
C GLY A 312 9.35 -8.92 -6.25
N PHE A 313 9.57 -7.63 -6.50
CA PHE A 313 8.75 -6.84 -7.43
C PHE A 313 8.91 -7.33 -8.88
N GLY A 314 10.12 -7.75 -9.26
CA GLY A 314 10.44 -8.32 -10.56
C GLY A 314 9.67 -9.60 -10.82
N ALA A 315 9.72 -10.54 -9.86
CA ALA A 315 8.97 -11.79 -9.90
C ALA A 315 7.46 -11.55 -9.99
N ARG A 316 6.92 -10.60 -9.21
CA ARG A 316 5.50 -10.20 -9.28
C ARG A 316 5.14 -9.61 -10.65
N GLY A 317 6.01 -8.77 -11.21
CA GLY A 317 5.85 -8.19 -12.54
C GLY A 317 5.87 -9.25 -13.64
N ALA A 318 6.83 -10.16 -13.60
CA ALA A 318 6.97 -11.29 -14.51
C ALA A 318 5.77 -12.23 -14.43
N ALA A 319 5.32 -12.61 -13.22
CA ALA A 319 4.13 -13.45 -13.03
C ALA A 319 2.88 -12.81 -13.64
N ARG A 320 2.71 -11.48 -13.50
CA ARG A 320 1.61 -10.74 -14.14
C ARG A 320 1.70 -10.73 -15.66
N LEU A 321 2.91 -10.54 -16.19
CA LEU A 321 3.15 -10.54 -17.64
C LEU A 321 2.91 -11.94 -18.23
N VAL A 322 3.37 -13.00 -17.56
CA VAL A 322 3.13 -14.39 -17.96
C VAL A 322 1.63 -14.71 -17.90
N ALA A 323 0.93 -14.34 -16.82
CA ALA A 323 -0.51 -14.53 -16.71
C ALA A 323 -1.28 -13.77 -17.81
N TRP A 324 -0.86 -12.54 -18.11
CA TRP A 324 -1.42 -11.73 -19.19
C TRP A 324 -1.17 -12.38 -20.57
N ARG A 325 0.07 -12.77 -20.87
CA ARG A 325 0.40 -13.47 -22.14
C ARG A 325 -0.37 -14.77 -22.28
N ARG A 326 -0.49 -15.56 -21.20
CA ARG A 326 -1.24 -16.81 -21.19
C ARG A 326 -2.72 -16.57 -21.50
N PHE A 327 -3.31 -15.53 -20.89
CA PHE A 327 -4.71 -15.17 -21.11
C PHE A 327 -5.04 -14.87 -22.58
N PHE A 328 -4.18 -14.11 -23.26
CA PHE A 328 -4.41 -13.73 -24.66
C PHE A 328 -3.98 -14.80 -25.68
N ARG A 329 -3.06 -15.71 -25.32
CA ARG A 329 -2.52 -16.73 -26.25
C ARG A 329 -3.17 -18.11 -26.15
N HIS A 330 -3.81 -18.42 -25.03
CA HIS A 330 -4.40 -19.75 -24.81
C HIS A 330 -5.93 -19.67 -24.85
N PRO A 331 -6.62 -20.73 -25.29
CA PRO A 331 -8.07 -20.82 -25.18
C PRO A 331 -8.53 -20.58 -23.75
N GLN A 332 -9.51 -19.68 -23.59
CA GLN A 332 -10.08 -19.30 -22.30
C GLN A 332 -11.45 -19.95 -22.12
N PRO A 333 -11.87 -20.27 -20.87
CA PRO A 333 -13.24 -20.68 -20.62
C PRO A 333 -14.19 -19.55 -21.02
N THR A 334 -15.25 -19.90 -21.75
CA THR A 334 -16.18 -18.96 -22.37
C THR A 334 -17.59 -19.23 -21.87
N THR A 335 -18.27 -18.19 -21.39
CA THR A 335 -19.62 -18.30 -20.83
C THR A 335 -20.53 -17.21 -21.33
N ALA A 336 -21.79 -17.54 -21.58
CA ALA A 336 -22.79 -16.55 -21.91
C ALA A 336 -23.19 -15.75 -20.66
N VAL A 337 -23.11 -14.44 -20.78
CA VAL A 337 -23.39 -13.46 -19.71
C VAL A 337 -24.25 -12.34 -20.25
N ARG A 338 -24.84 -11.55 -19.37
CA ARG A 338 -25.41 -10.26 -19.74
C ARG A 338 -24.51 -9.16 -19.23
N VAL A 339 -24.38 -8.04 -19.92
CA VAL A 339 -23.49 -6.96 -19.50
C VAL A 339 -24.14 -5.61 -19.62
N ARG A 340 -23.82 -4.73 -18.66
CA ARG A 340 -24.17 -3.31 -18.71
C ARG A 340 -22.90 -2.51 -18.79
N ARG A 341 -22.69 -1.82 -19.90
CA ARG A 341 -21.52 -0.99 -20.12
C ARG A 341 -21.73 0.41 -19.55
N THR A 342 -20.71 0.91 -18.87
CA THR A 342 -20.52 2.34 -18.56
C THR A 342 -19.23 2.83 -19.23
N ARG A 343 -18.96 4.14 -19.20
CA ARG A 343 -17.79 4.72 -19.90
C ARG A 343 -16.47 3.97 -19.71
N ARG A 344 -16.14 3.56 -18.47
CA ARG A 344 -14.87 2.90 -18.12
C ARG A 344 -15.01 1.54 -17.47
N GLN A 345 -16.24 1.03 -17.34
CA GLN A 345 -16.50 -0.20 -16.60
C GLN A 345 -17.61 -1.00 -17.28
N VAL A 346 -17.44 -2.31 -17.28
CA VAL A 346 -18.45 -3.27 -17.71
C VAL A 346 -18.90 -4.05 -16.49
N TYR A 347 -20.19 -3.93 -16.19
CA TYR A 347 -20.85 -4.74 -15.18
C TYR A 347 -21.33 -6.02 -15.85
N VAL A 348 -20.81 -7.15 -15.39
CA VAL A 348 -21.19 -8.47 -15.91
C VAL A 348 -22.29 -9.04 -15.02
N TYR A 349 -23.31 -9.65 -15.59
CA TYR A 349 -24.49 -10.26 -14.96
C TYR A 349 -24.61 -11.72 -15.41
N PRO A 350 -25.28 -12.60 -14.64
CA PRO A 350 -25.52 -13.98 -15.07
C PRO A 350 -26.28 -14.01 -16.41
N GLY A 351 -26.06 -15.06 -17.22
CA GLY A 351 -26.72 -15.22 -18.51
C GLY A 351 -28.23 -15.49 -18.39
N LEU A 352 -28.64 -16.15 -17.29
CA LEU A 352 -30.03 -16.48 -17.00
C LEU A 352 -30.55 -15.80 -15.72
N GLY A 353 -31.81 -15.38 -15.74
CA GLY A 353 -32.54 -14.81 -14.60
C GLY A 353 -32.57 -13.28 -14.58
N ALA A 354 -33.40 -12.73 -13.68
CA ALA A 354 -33.49 -11.29 -13.48
C ALA A 354 -32.13 -10.73 -13.01
N PRO A 355 -31.59 -9.66 -13.64
CA PRO A 355 -30.29 -9.09 -13.32
C PRO A 355 -30.36 -8.33 -11.99
N THR A 356 -30.35 -9.06 -10.89
CA THR A 356 -30.45 -8.44 -9.56
C THR A 356 -29.13 -7.85 -9.11
N TRP A 357 -27.99 -8.44 -9.50
CA TRP A 357 -26.65 -7.98 -9.09
C TRP A 357 -25.57 -8.32 -10.12
N PRO A 358 -24.59 -7.42 -10.36
CA PRO A 358 -23.46 -7.76 -11.20
C PRO A 358 -22.58 -8.86 -10.56
N LEU A 359 -22.16 -9.83 -11.37
CA LEU A 359 -21.12 -10.82 -11.10
C LEU A 359 -19.78 -10.17 -10.80
N ALA A 360 -19.41 -9.23 -11.68
CA ALA A 360 -18.05 -8.75 -11.84
C ALA A 360 -18.06 -7.34 -12.44
N THR A 361 -17.03 -6.55 -12.10
CA THR A 361 -16.81 -5.24 -12.71
C THR A 361 -15.46 -5.24 -13.40
N ILE A 362 -15.47 -5.20 -14.73
CA ILE A 362 -14.27 -5.17 -15.55
C ILE A 362 -14.00 -3.72 -15.92
N LYS A 363 -12.82 -3.20 -15.56
CA LYS A 363 -12.39 -1.88 -16.05
C LYS A 363 -11.89 -2.04 -17.47
N VAL A 364 -12.44 -1.26 -18.39
CA VAL A 364 -12.12 -1.32 -19.82
C VAL A 364 -11.42 -0.02 -20.21
N ARG A 365 -10.39 -0.11 -21.06
CA ARG A 365 -9.62 1.04 -21.53
C ARG A 365 -10.31 1.80 -22.67
N ASP A 366 -11.14 1.08 -23.41
CA ASP A 366 -11.81 1.58 -24.60
C ASP A 366 -13.03 2.44 -24.21
N ASP A 367 -12.87 3.77 -24.35
CA ASP A 367 -14.00 4.69 -24.38
C ASP A 367 -14.78 4.39 -25.66
N ALA A 368 -15.91 3.67 -25.56
CA ALA A 368 -16.79 3.56 -26.72
C ALA A 368 -17.37 4.95 -26.99
N PRO A 369 -17.20 5.49 -28.21
CA PRO A 369 -17.83 6.74 -28.57
C PRO A 369 -19.35 6.60 -28.52
N GLY A 370 -19.98 7.47 -27.73
CA GLY A 370 -21.32 8.00 -27.99
C GLY A 370 -22.55 7.09 -27.84
N ARG A 371 -22.45 5.76 -27.74
CA ARG A 371 -23.67 4.94 -27.61
C ARG A 371 -24.38 5.22 -26.28
N PRO A 372 -25.66 5.65 -26.30
CA PRO A 372 -26.44 5.83 -25.08
C PRO A 372 -26.45 4.51 -24.32
N HIS A 373 -26.26 4.57 -23.00
CA HIS A 373 -26.22 3.38 -22.16
C HIS A 373 -27.60 2.70 -22.22
N PRO A 374 -27.73 1.50 -22.81
CA PRO A 374 -28.98 0.78 -22.78
C PRO A 374 -29.39 0.58 -21.32
N ALA A 375 -30.67 0.81 -21.02
CA ALA A 375 -31.19 0.62 -19.67
C ALA A 375 -31.08 -0.85 -19.24
N GLU A 376 -31.16 -1.76 -20.20
CA GLU A 376 -31.11 -3.20 -19.99
C GLU A 376 -29.74 -3.81 -20.31
N PRO A 377 -29.30 -4.83 -19.54
CA PRO A 377 -28.09 -5.59 -19.85
C PRO A 377 -28.19 -6.32 -21.20
N GLU A 378 -27.19 -6.16 -22.06
CA GLU A 378 -27.09 -6.80 -23.37
C GLU A 378 -26.43 -8.19 -23.27
N PRO A 379 -26.79 -9.16 -24.14
CA PRO A 379 -26.10 -10.45 -24.19
C PRO A 379 -24.64 -10.28 -24.64
N ALA A 380 -23.75 -11.04 -24.01
CA ALA A 380 -22.32 -11.01 -24.31
C ALA A 380 -21.64 -12.34 -23.94
N LEU A 381 -20.39 -12.50 -24.37
CA LEU A 381 -19.55 -13.64 -24.00
C LEU A 381 -18.46 -13.19 -23.04
N LEU A 382 -18.31 -13.87 -21.91
CA LEU A 382 -17.22 -13.67 -20.96
C LEU A 382 -16.13 -14.71 -21.23
N TYR A 383 -14.92 -14.22 -21.51
CA TYR A 383 -13.71 -15.03 -21.64
C TYR A 383 -12.87 -14.92 -20.36
N GLY A 384 -12.56 -16.06 -19.77
CA GLY A 384 -11.82 -16.17 -18.52
C GLY A 384 -12.67 -16.57 -17.33
N THR A 385 -12.04 -16.74 -16.18
CA THR A 385 -12.73 -17.18 -14.95
C THR A 385 -13.07 -15.97 -14.08
N PRO A 386 -14.35 -15.68 -13.76
CA PRO A 386 -14.78 -14.48 -13.03
C PRO A 386 -14.42 -14.52 -11.54
N VAL A 387 -13.13 -14.65 -11.22
CA VAL A 387 -12.57 -14.71 -9.86
C VAL A 387 -11.56 -13.58 -9.69
N SER A 388 -11.53 -12.97 -8.50
CA SER A 388 -10.58 -11.91 -8.16
C SER A 388 -9.13 -12.30 -8.46
N GLY A 389 -8.39 -11.39 -9.10
CA GLY A 389 -7.00 -11.56 -9.49
C GLY A 389 -6.79 -12.24 -10.85
N GLN A 390 -7.83 -12.77 -11.48
CA GLN A 390 -7.75 -13.36 -12.83
C GLN A 390 -8.05 -12.33 -13.91
N TRP A 391 -7.47 -12.51 -15.09
CA TRP A 391 -7.83 -11.73 -16.26
C TRP A 391 -9.15 -12.24 -16.83
N CYS A 392 -10.05 -11.31 -17.13
CA CYS A 392 -11.29 -11.59 -17.86
C CYS A 392 -11.54 -10.48 -18.87
N THR A 393 -12.18 -10.82 -19.98
CA THR A 393 -12.66 -9.85 -20.98
C THR A 393 -14.05 -10.26 -21.43
N VAL A 394 -14.79 -9.29 -21.95
CA VAL A 394 -16.13 -9.49 -22.48
C VAL A 394 -16.09 -9.17 -23.97
N VAL A 395 -16.70 -10.03 -24.76
CA VAL A 395 -16.96 -9.81 -26.18
C VAL A 395 -18.43 -9.45 -26.36
N MET A 396 -18.69 -8.26 -26.92
CA MET A 396 -20.03 -7.77 -27.25
C MET A 396 -20.10 -7.46 -28.74
N GLY A 397 -21.08 -8.03 -29.44
CA GLY A 397 -21.23 -7.82 -30.89
C GLY A 397 -19.96 -8.12 -31.67
N GLY A 398 -19.26 -9.21 -31.33
CA GLY A 398 -17.98 -9.60 -31.95
C GLY A 398 -16.75 -8.81 -31.47
N VAL A 399 -16.91 -7.74 -30.70
CA VAL A 399 -15.79 -6.88 -30.26
C VAL A 399 -15.33 -7.24 -28.85
N ALA A 400 -14.08 -7.68 -28.71
CA ALA A 400 -13.44 -7.90 -27.42
C ALA A 400 -13.07 -6.58 -26.73
N LEU A 401 -13.52 -6.41 -25.48
CA LEU A 401 -13.23 -5.23 -24.69
C LEU A 401 -11.93 -5.37 -23.91
N SER A 402 -11.00 -4.43 -24.06
CA SER A 402 -9.65 -4.55 -23.51
C SER A 402 -9.63 -4.33 -21.98
N PRO A 403 -9.43 -5.36 -21.15
CA PRO A 403 -9.39 -5.18 -19.71
C PRO A 403 -8.14 -4.38 -19.30
N SER A 404 -8.30 -3.39 -18.43
CA SER A 404 -7.17 -2.55 -17.99
C SER A 404 -6.36 -3.20 -16.86
N ARG A 405 -6.90 -4.24 -16.21
CA ARG A 405 -6.33 -4.93 -15.05
C ARG A 405 -7.07 -6.24 -14.78
N PRO A 406 -6.49 -7.18 -14.02
CA PRO A 406 -7.21 -8.34 -13.52
C PRO A 406 -8.47 -7.94 -12.74
N LEU A 407 -9.46 -8.83 -12.74
CA LEU A 407 -10.72 -8.64 -12.04
C LEU A 407 -10.45 -8.34 -10.56
N ARG A 408 -11.04 -7.27 -10.03
CA ARG A 408 -11.02 -7.04 -8.58
C ARG A 408 -12.21 -7.75 -7.98
N GLY A 409 -12.00 -8.43 -6.85
CA GLY A 409 -13.07 -9.06 -6.10
C GLY A 409 -14.23 -8.09 -5.85
N PHE A 410 -15.42 -8.65 -5.69
CA PHE A 410 -16.66 -7.90 -5.54
C PHE A 410 -16.64 -7.09 -4.23
N THR A 411 -16.03 -5.90 -4.27
CA THR A 411 -16.03 -4.97 -3.15
C THR A 411 -17.40 -4.28 -3.08
N ALA A 412 -17.79 -3.87 -1.87
CA ALA A 412 -19.02 -3.11 -1.56
C ALA A 412 -19.31 -1.90 -2.46
N ALA A 413 -18.37 -1.45 -3.30
CA ALA A 413 -18.62 -0.52 -4.41
C ALA A 413 -19.75 -0.97 -5.37
N GLY A 414 -20.00 -2.28 -5.51
CA GLY A 414 -21.19 -2.78 -6.22
C GLY A 414 -22.50 -2.45 -5.49
N ARG A 415 -22.48 -2.37 -4.15
CA ARG A 415 -23.63 -1.92 -3.35
C ARG A 415 -23.83 -0.41 -3.40
N GLU A 416 -22.74 0.37 -3.45
CA GLU A 416 -22.82 1.84 -3.55
C GLU A 416 -23.30 2.32 -4.93
N ALA A 417 -22.90 1.65 -6.01
CA ALA A 417 -23.35 1.99 -7.36
C ALA A 417 -24.87 1.78 -7.55
N GLU A 418 -25.51 0.98 -6.69
CA GLU A 418 -26.94 0.63 -6.74
C GLU A 418 -27.75 1.34 -5.65
N GLY A 419 -27.13 1.73 -4.54
CA GLY A 419 -27.76 2.50 -3.45
C GLY A 419 -28.33 3.86 -3.86
N GLY A 420 -28.03 4.35 -5.08
CA GLY A 420 -28.61 5.57 -5.65
C GLY A 420 -29.92 5.37 -6.44
N ARG A 421 -30.33 4.13 -6.74
CA ARG A 421 -31.62 3.81 -7.36
C ARG A 421 -32.11 2.46 -6.84
N ARG A 422 -32.85 2.47 -5.73
CA ARG A 422 -33.81 1.39 -5.48
C ARG A 422 -34.87 1.47 -6.58
N PRO A 423 -35.06 0.45 -7.45
CA PRO A 423 -36.32 0.35 -8.17
C PRO A 423 -37.42 0.21 -7.11
N ALA A 424 -38.45 1.04 -7.18
CA ALA A 424 -39.67 0.79 -6.44
C ALA A 424 -40.23 -0.54 -6.96
N ILE A 425 -39.94 -1.64 -6.26
CA ILE A 425 -40.67 -2.88 -6.44
C ILE A 425 -42.04 -2.60 -5.84
N SER A 426 -43.02 -2.28 -6.68
CA SER A 426 -44.42 -2.30 -6.29
C SER A 426 -44.78 -3.74 -5.93
N LEU A 427 -44.71 -4.06 -4.64
CA LEU A 427 -45.30 -5.25 -4.03
C LEU A 427 -46.83 -5.10 -4.00
N PHE A 428 -47.46 -4.98 -5.17
CA PHE A 428 -48.91 -5.08 -5.33
C PHE A 428 -49.21 -5.73 -6.68
N ALA A 429 -48.94 -7.02 -6.77
CA ALA A 429 -49.60 -7.91 -7.72
C ALA A 429 -50.14 -9.07 -6.89
N ALA A 430 -51.43 -9.01 -6.57
CA ALA A 430 -52.15 -10.08 -5.91
C ALA A 430 -52.09 -11.35 -6.78
N ALA A 431 -51.56 -12.43 -6.22
CA ALA A 431 -51.72 -13.75 -6.80
C ALA A 431 -53.17 -14.22 -6.58
N PRO A 432 -53.83 -14.86 -7.56
CA PRO A 432 -55.13 -15.48 -7.33
C PRO A 432 -54.97 -16.72 -6.46
N THR A 433 -55.74 -16.77 -5.36
CA THR A 433 -55.91 -17.91 -4.47
C THR A 433 -56.42 -19.13 -5.26
N PRO A 434 -55.79 -20.32 -5.16
CA PRO A 434 -56.34 -21.51 -5.79
C PRO A 434 -57.52 -22.05 -4.97
N ALA A 435 -58.60 -22.36 -5.67
CA ALA A 435 -59.83 -22.95 -5.15
C ALA A 435 -59.56 -24.34 -4.52
N GLN A 436 -60.14 -24.54 -3.35
CA GLN A 436 -60.08 -25.76 -2.55
C GLN A 436 -61.33 -26.60 -2.87
N PRO A 437 -61.23 -27.90 -3.24
CA PRO A 437 -62.40 -28.72 -3.48
C PRO A 437 -63.01 -29.23 -2.17
N ALA A 438 -64.35 -29.29 -2.18
CA ALA A 438 -65.22 -29.61 -1.07
C ALA A 438 -65.56 -31.11 -0.95
N ASN A 439 -66.01 -31.46 0.27
CA ASN A 439 -66.95 -32.53 0.68
C ASN A 439 -66.44 -33.95 1.02
N ALA A 440 -66.64 -34.34 2.30
CA ALA A 440 -67.67 -35.29 2.78
C ALA A 440 -67.55 -35.46 4.33
N GLN A 441 -68.47 -34.90 5.12
CA GLN A 441 -69.57 -35.54 5.86
C GLN A 441 -69.22 -36.21 7.24
N THR A 442 -69.65 -35.50 8.30
CA THR A 442 -70.29 -35.78 9.62
C THR A 442 -70.79 -37.21 9.97
N PRO A 443 -71.31 -37.55 11.20
CA PRO A 443 -71.54 -36.75 12.43
C PRO A 443 -71.31 -37.45 13.82
N ASP A 444 -71.28 -36.68 14.93
CA ASP A 444 -72.31 -36.71 16.01
C ASP A 444 -71.92 -36.02 17.34
N GLN A 445 -72.97 -35.49 17.99
CA GLN A 445 -73.17 -35.15 19.42
C GLN A 445 -73.09 -33.66 19.90
N PHE A 446 -74.30 -33.12 20.10
CA PHE A 446 -74.78 -31.92 20.84
C PHE A 446 -74.79 -32.12 22.38
N PRO A 447 -75.39 -31.23 23.25
CA PRO A 447 -75.55 -29.75 23.28
C PRO A 447 -75.32 -29.11 24.69
N ALA A 448 -75.34 -27.76 24.78
CA ALA A 448 -76.07 -26.91 25.79
C ALA A 448 -75.39 -25.52 25.93
N ALA A 449 -75.96 -24.41 25.45
CA ALA A 449 -77.05 -23.57 25.99
C ALA A 449 -76.57 -22.42 26.91
N ARG A 450 -76.65 -21.17 26.43
CA ARG A 450 -77.47 -20.07 27.00
C ARG A 450 -77.32 -18.75 26.24
N THR A 451 -78.43 -18.03 26.21
CA THR A 451 -78.74 -16.80 25.46
C THR A 451 -78.84 -15.61 26.46
N PRO A 452 -79.36 -14.42 26.10
CA PRO A 452 -78.64 -13.16 25.82
C PRO A 452 -78.87 -12.04 26.85
N ASP A 453 -78.20 -10.89 26.69
CA ASP A 453 -78.77 -9.57 27.02
C ASP A 453 -78.14 -8.45 26.17
N GLN A 454 -79.01 -7.58 25.65
CA GLN A 454 -78.84 -6.38 24.80
C GLN A 454 -78.56 -5.10 25.68
N PRO A 455 -78.49 -3.84 25.18
CA PRO A 455 -78.28 -3.29 23.82
C PRO A 455 -77.28 -2.08 23.71
N ALA A 456 -77.02 -1.71 22.45
CA ALA A 456 -76.83 -0.38 21.84
C ALA A 456 -76.11 0.78 22.58
N ASN A 457 -75.05 1.31 21.94
CA ASN A 457 -74.90 2.75 21.75
C ASN A 457 -74.11 3.10 20.48
N ALA A 458 -74.68 4.03 19.71
CA ALA A 458 -74.21 4.53 18.43
C ALA A 458 -73.06 5.53 18.59
N GLN A 459 -72.04 5.46 17.71
CA GLN A 459 -71.17 6.59 17.40
C GLN A 459 -70.76 6.58 15.92
N THR A 460 -70.73 7.79 15.40
CA THR A 460 -70.76 8.29 14.02
C THR A 460 -69.49 7.99 13.21
N PRO A 461 -69.58 7.80 11.88
CA PRO A 461 -68.42 7.70 11.00
C PRO A 461 -68.06 9.07 10.42
N ASP A 462 -66.83 9.54 10.59
CA ASP A 462 -66.21 10.53 9.71
C ASP A 462 -64.69 10.54 9.86
N GLN A 463 -64.00 10.88 8.76
CA GLN A 463 -62.55 11.02 8.55
C GLN A 463 -61.80 9.82 7.96
N PHE A 464 -61.99 9.62 6.65
CA PHE A 464 -60.91 9.19 5.76
C PHE A 464 -60.04 10.41 5.40
N PRO A 465 -58.69 10.34 5.46
CA PRO A 465 -57.86 11.37 4.86
C PRO A 465 -57.87 11.22 3.33
N ALA A 466 -58.10 12.34 2.66
CA ALA A 466 -58.18 12.46 1.22
C ALA A 466 -56.92 11.94 0.50
N ALA A 467 -57.15 11.32 -0.65
CA ALA A 467 -56.14 10.90 -1.60
C ALA A 467 -55.29 12.11 -2.03
N GLN A 468 -53.97 12.00 -1.87
CA GLN A 468 -53.01 12.97 -2.40
C GLN A 468 -53.03 12.90 -3.93
N THR A 469 -53.19 14.05 -4.58
CA THR A 469 -53.21 14.16 -6.04
C THR A 469 -51.80 13.97 -6.64
N PRO A 470 -51.70 13.43 -7.88
CA PRO A 470 -50.43 13.12 -8.54
C PRO A 470 -49.44 14.29 -8.64
N ASP A 471 -49.95 15.53 -8.67
CA ASP A 471 -49.13 16.74 -8.77
C ASP A 471 -48.37 17.07 -7.48
N GLN A 472 -48.87 16.63 -6.31
CA GLN A 472 -48.14 16.80 -5.05
C GLN A 472 -46.96 15.82 -4.91
N LEU A 473 -47.00 14.67 -5.59
CA LEU A 473 -45.85 13.75 -5.70
C LEU A 473 -44.78 14.23 -6.70
N ALA A 474 -45.14 15.10 -7.65
CA ALA A 474 -44.18 15.67 -8.60
C ALA A 474 -43.33 16.80 -7.98
N ALA A 475 -43.91 17.60 -7.08
CA ALA A 475 -43.23 18.72 -6.40
C ALA A 475 -42.26 18.28 -5.28
N ALA A 476 -42.41 17.08 -4.72
CA ALA A 476 -41.51 16.54 -3.69
C ALA A 476 -40.23 15.89 -4.24
N ARG A 477 -39.98 15.92 -5.56
CA ARG A 477 -38.76 15.38 -6.17
C ARG A 477 -37.59 16.33 -5.97
N THR A 478 -36.82 16.09 -4.92
CA THR A 478 -35.47 16.65 -4.79
C THR A 478 -34.60 16.20 -5.98
N PRO A 479 -33.92 17.12 -6.69
CA PRO A 479 -33.05 16.75 -7.80
C PRO A 479 -31.83 15.99 -7.24
N SER A 480 -31.77 14.68 -7.50
CA SER A 480 -30.61 13.85 -7.17
C SER A 480 -29.42 14.26 -8.04
N ARG A 481 -28.63 15.21 -7.53
CA ARG A 481 -27.43 15.75 -8.16
C ARG A 481 -26.41 14.63 -8.35
N ARG A 482 -26.07 14.33 -9.60
CA ARG A 482 -25.03 13.35 -9.98
C ARG A 482 -23.72 13.67 -9.27
N VAL A 483 -23.36 12.84 -8.29
CA VAL A 483 -21.99 12.81 -7.75
C VAL A 483 -21.11 12.17 -8.83
N ARG A 484 -20.31 12.99 -9.53
CA ARG A 484 -19.25 12.46 -10.39
C ARG A 484 -18.33 11.60 -9.52
N PRO A 485 -18.05 10.34 -9.89
CA PRO A 485 -16.99 9.59 -9.22
C PRO A 485 -15.70 10.41 -9.35
N VAL A 486 -15.12 10.78 -8.22
CA VAL A 486 -13.80 11.40 -8.19
C VAL A 486 -12.84 10.33 -8.69
N ASP A 487 -12.34 10.51 -9.91
CA ASP A 487 -11.23 9.71 -10.42
C ASP A 487 -10.04 9.97 -9.50
N TRP A 488 -9.71 8.98 -8.67
CA TRP A 488 -8.53 9.03 -7.81
C TRP A 488 -7.29 9.14 -8.69
N PRO A 489 -6.41 10.14 -8.48
CA PRO A 489 -5.16 10.20 -9.21
C PRO A 489 -4.35 8.95 -8.84
N THR A 490 -4.22 8.02 -9.77
CA THR A 490 -3.17 7.03 -9.69
C THR A 490 -1.87 7.77 -9.91
N LEU A 491 -1.03 7.89 -8.86
CA LEU A 491 0.35 8.32 -9.03
C LEU A 491 0.94 7.52 -10.20
N SER A 492 1.47 8.23 -11.19
CA SER A 492 2.18 7.60 -12.28
C SER A 492 3.35 6.79 -11.69
N PRO A 493 3.82 5.73 -12.37
CA PRO A 493 5.00 4.99 -11.92
C PRO A 493 6.19 5.93 -11.64
N LEU A 494 6.31 7.01 -12.43
CA LEU A 494 7.29 8.07 -12.25
C LEU A 494 7.07 8.87 -10.96
N GLY A 495 5.82 9.18 -10.60
CA GLY A 495 5.51 9.83 -9.32
C GLY A 495 5.80 8.95 -8.09
N ILE A 496 5.62 7.64 -8.21
CA ILE A 496 6.02 6.69 -7.15
C ILE A 496 7.54 6.63 -7.04
N ALA A 497 8.25 6.52 -8.17
CA ALA A 497 9.71 6.52 -8.19
C ALA A 497 10.29 7.82 -7.62
N LEU A 498 9.77 8.98 -8.04
CA LEU A 498 10.19 10.29 -7.52
C LEU A 498 9.94 10.41 -6.02
N PHE A 499 8.78 9.95 -5.53
CA PHE A 499 8.48 9.94 -4.10
C PHE A 499 9.45 9.07 -3.31
N VAL A 500 9.77 7.86 -3.80
CA VAL A 500 10.74 6.97 -3.15
C VAL A 500 12.14 7.59 -3.16
N VAL A 501 12.57 8.17 -4.28
CA VAL A 501 13.87 8.86 -4.38
C VAL A 501 13.92 10.03 -3.41
N LEU A 502 12.91 10.92 -3.38
CA LEU A 502 12.87 12.05 -2.45
C LEU A 502 12.83 11.61 -0.99
N LEU A 503 12.10 10.55 -0.67
CA LEU A 503 12.06 9.98 0.68
C LEU A 503 13.44 9.44 1.10
N LEU A 504 14.07 8.64 0.23
CA LEU A 504 15.41 8.08 0.49
C LEU A 504 16.48 9.19 0.56
N SER A 505 16.44 10.17 -0.33
CA SER A 505 17.32 11.35 -0.28
C SER A 505 17.10 12.16 1.00
N GLY A 506 15.86 12.33 1.46
CA GLY A 506 15.56 12.98 2.73
C GLY A 506 16.08 12.22 3.94
N ILE A 507 15.99 10.88 3.94
CA ILE A 507 16.56 10.03 4.99
C ILE A 507 18.10 10.14 4.98
N VAL A 508 18.75 10.01 3.83
CA VAL A 508 20.21 10.11 3.69
C VAL A 508 20.71 11.49 4.09
N ALA A 509 20.05 12.55 3.62
CA ALA A 509 20.39 13.93 4.00
C ALA A 509 20.18 14.16 5.50
N GLY A 510 19.08 13.63 6.08
CA GLY A 510 18.82 13.72 7.51
C GLY A 510 19.85 13.00 8.37
N ILE A 511 20.37 11.86 7.92
CA ILE A 511 21.46 11.14 8.60
C ILE A 511 22.78 11.90 8.49
N GLN A 512 23.12 12.36 7.28
CA GLN A 512 24.37 13.10 7.02
C GLN A 512 24.43 14.45 7.74
N LEU A 513 23.30 15.16 7.81
CA LEU A 513 23.20 16.46 8.48
C LEU A 513 22.96 16.32 9.99
N ARG A 514 22.75 15.10 10.52
CA ARG A 514 22.29 14.89 11.90
C ARG A 514 23.22 15.53 12.92
N THR A 515 24.52 15.28 12.82
CA THR A 515 25.50 15.76 13.82
C THR A 515 25.65 17.28 13.73
N GLU A 516 25.97 17.83 12.56
CA GLU A 516 26.14 19.29 12.37
C GLU A 516 24.86 20.09 12.64
N PHE A 517 23.70 19.57 12.25
CA PHE A 517 22.42 20.23 12.48
C PHE A 517 22.01 20.16 13.95
N LEU A 518 22.16 19.01 14.62
CA LEU A 518 21.82 18.91 16.04
C LEU A 518 22.79 19.72 16.91
N THR A 519 24.08 19.79 16.58
CA THR A 519 25.02 20.67 17.28
C THR A 519 24.70 22.14 17.02
N ALA A 520 24.44 22.55 15.77
CA ALA A 520 24.05 23.93 15.48
C ALA A 520 22.69 24.31 16.10
N LEU A 521 21.76 23.36 16.21
CA LEU A 521 20.47 23.56 16.88
C LEU A 521 20.65 23.65 18.39
N ALA A 522 21.49 22.80 19.00
CA ALA A 522 21.84 22.88 20.41
C ALA A 522 22.55 24.19 20.73
N ASP A 523 23.53 24.61 19.93
CA ASP A 523 24.23 25.90 20.07
C ASP A 523 23.29 27.10 19.90
N ALA A 524 22.22 26.96 19.09
CA ALA A 524 21.22 28.01 18.90
C ALA A 524 20.16 28.05 20.03
N VAL A 525 20.00 26.96 20.78
CA VAL A 525 18.93 26.75 21.77
C VAL A 525 19.45 26.81 23.20
N CYS A 526 20.72 26.50 23.41
CA CYS A 526 21.39 26.43 24.69
C CYS A 526 22.42 27.55 24.78
N SER A 527 22.35 28.35 25.85
CA SER A 527 23.44 29.25 26.23
C SER A 527 24.36 28.55 27.21
N ALA A 528 25.49 29.18 27.54
CA ALA A 528 26.41 28.70 28.59
C ALA A 528 25.73 28.52 29.97
N ASP A 529 24.55 29.11 30.18
CA ASP A 529 23.80 29.08 31.43
C ASP A 529 22.62 28.08 31.42
N GLY A 530 22.43 27.31 30.33
CA GLY A 530 21.43 26.26 30.20
C GLY A 530 20.62 26.29 28.90
N CYS A 531 19.87 25.22 28.64
CA CYS A 531 18.97 25.11 27.50
C CYS A 531 17.58 25.66 27.84
N ALA A 532 17.04 26.56 27.02
CA ALA A 532 15.68 27.03 27.26
C ALA A 532 14.69 25.88 26.97
N PRO A 533 13.91 25.39 27.94
CA PRO A 533 13.07 24.19 27.78
C PRO A 533 12.00 24.36 26.69
N VAL A 534 11.53 25.59 26.48
CA VAL A 534 10.65 25.98 25.38
C VAL A 534 11.30 25.76 24.00
N ALA A 535 12.57 26.09 23.88
CA ALA A 535 13.31 25.97 22.63
C ALA A 535 13.70 24.51 22.34
N MET A 536 13.92 23.68 23.37
CA MET A 536 14.08 22.23 23.24
C MET A 536 12.79 21.53 22.79
N ALA A 537 11.65 21.92 23.36
CA ALA A 537 10.35 21.42 22.94
C ALA A 537 10.03 21.83 21.49
N ALA A 538 10.37 23.07 21.10
CA ALA A 538 10.22 23.56 19.74
C ALA A 538 11.15 22.84 18.75
N ALA A 539 12.40 22.56 19.15
CA ALA A 539 13.36 21.76 18.40
C ALA A 539 12.85 20.34 18.16
N GLY A 540 12.31 19.67 19.19
CA GLY A 540 11.72 18.33 19.03
C GLY A 540 10.49 18.30 18.15
N TRP A 541 9.66 19.34 18.20
CA TRP A 541 8.55 19.48 17.26
C TRP A 541 9.04 19.79 15.83
N ALA A 542 10.08 20.60 15.65
CA ALA A 542 10.64 20.89 14.33
C ALA A 542 11.30 19.66 13.69
N VAL A 543 11.95 18.81 14.47
CA VAL A 543 12.62 17.59 13.98
C VAL A 543 11.63 16.44 13.77
N GLY A 544 10.69 16.23 14.69
CA GLY A 544 9.73 15.12 14.61
C GLY A 544 8.38 15.53 14.00
N GLY A 545 7.81 16.63 14.49
CA GLY A 545 6.47 17.10 14.12
C GLY A 545 6.39 17.70 12.72
N LEU A 546 7.35 18.53 12.30
CA LEU A 546 7.32 19.19 11.00
C LEU A 546 7.40 18.21 9.81
N PRO A 547 8.30 17.19 9.80
CA PRO A 547 8.31 16.19 8.72
C PRO A 547 7.03 15.36 8.69
N LEU A 548 6.47 15.02 9.85
CA LEU A 548 5.18 14.32 9.96
C LEU A 548 4.03 15.16 9.42
N LEU A 549 4.02 16.47 9.70
CA LEU A 549 3.03 17.41 9.20
C LEU A 549 3.18 17.61 7.69
N LEU A 550 4.42 17.66 7.17
CA LEU A 550 4.72 17.68 5.73
C LEU A 550 4.27 16.39 5.04
N VAL A 551 4.57 15.21 5.60
CA VAL A 551 4.08 13.91 5.08
C VAL A 551 2.56 13.86 5.12
N GLY A 552 1.94 14.34 6.20
CA GLY A 552 0.48 14.47 6.34
C GLY A 552 -0.15 15.44 5.34
N ALA A 553 0.50 16.57 5.07
CA ALA A 553 0.08 17.57 4.10
C ALA A 553 0.23 17.05 2.66
N VAL A 554 1.36 16.43 2.33
CA VAL A 554 1.59 15.73 1.06
C VAL A 554 0.56 14.61 0.89
N PHE A 555 0.25 13.86 1.94
CA PHE A 555 -0.80 12.84 1.95
C PHE A 555 -2.20 13.42 1.70
N ALA A 556 -2.53 14.54 2.34
CA ALA A 556 -3.81 15.24 2.16
C ALA A 556 -3.95 15.83 0.74
N LEU A 557 -2.84 16.31 0.17
CA LEU A 557 -2.77 16.88 -1.18
C LEU A 557 -2.83 15.79 -2.27
N LEU A 558 -2.11 14.67 -2.10
CA LEU A 558 -2.05 13.56 -3.07
C LEU A 558 -3.24 12.60 -2.99
N GLY A 559 -3.98 12.61 -1.88
CA GLY A 559 -5.20 11.85 -1.68
C GLY A 559 -4.99 10.46 -1.06
N PRO A 560 -5.89 10.02 -0.18
CA PRO A 560 -5.74 8.76 0.54
C PRO A 560 -5.97 7.56 -0.39
N THR A 561 -4.89 6.86 -0.74
CA THR A 561 -4.97 5.49 -1.24
C THR A 561 -4.59 4.54 -0.12
N ARG A 562 -5.13 3.30 -0.12
CA ARG A 562 -4.72 2.28 0.87
C ARG A 562 -3.21 1.98 0.84
N LEU A 563 -2.57 2.25 -0.31
CA LEU A 563 -1.13 2.11 -0.48
C LEU A 563 -0.39 3.24 0.23
N THR A 564 -0.82 4.50 0.06
CA THR A 564 -0.21 5.64 0.74
C THR A 564 -0.40 5.57 2.26
N LEU A 565 -1.52 5.04 2.73
CA LEU A 565 -1.78 4.83 4.16
C LEU A 565 -0.91 3.72 4.74
N GLY A 566 -0.68 2.65 3.96
CA GLY A 566 0.23 1.56 4.33
C GLY A 566 1.70 1.96 4.31
N THR A 567 2.14 2.76 3.33
CA THR A 567 3.52 3.28 3.27
C THR A 567 3.76 4.37 4.31
N ALA A 568 2.77 5.23 4.60
CA ALA A 568 2.87 6.19 5.69
C ALA A 568 2.91 5.48 7.05
N ALA A 569 2.07 4.47 7.27
CA ALA A 569 2.12 3.66 8.49
C ALA A 569 3.44 2.88 8.62
N LEU A 570 3.97 2.32 7.53
CA LEU A 570 5.27 1.63 7.53
C LEU A 570 6.42 2.60 7.81
N ALA A 571 6.43 3.78 7.17
CA ALA A 571 7.43 4.82 7.43
C ALA A 571 7.33 5.31 8.88
N LEU A 572 6.10 5.51 9.39
CA LEU A 572 5.86 5.85 10.78
C LEU A 572 6.37 4.76 11.70
N SER A 573 6.09 3.48 11.43
CA SER A 573 6.56 2.36 12.25
C SER A 573 8.07 2.17 12.21
N ILE A 574 8.72 2.36 11.07
CA ILE A 574 10.19 2.32 10.96
C ILE A 574 10.81 3.49 11.73
N MET A 575 10.23 4.69 11.61
CA MET A 575 10.70 5.87 12.34
C MET A 575 10.47 5.70 13.85
N THR A 576 9.29 5.24 14.27
CA THR A 576 8.99 4.94 15.68
C THR A 576 9.85 3.82 16.22
N PHE A 577 10.15 2.77 15.44
CA PHE A 577 11.06 1.70 15.86
C PHE A 577 12.50 2.19 15.98
N GLY A 578 13.01 2.93 15.00
CA GLY A 578 14.35 3.53 15.07
C GLY A 578 14.50 4.50 16.25
N ILE A 579 13.44 5.23 16.55
CA ILE A 579 13.37 6.12 17.72
C ILE A 579 13.26 5.31 19.01
N SER A 580 12.37 4.32 19.12
CA SER A 580 12.26 3.48 20.31
C SER A 580 13.54 2.71 20.62
N VAL A 581 14.24 2.18 19.61
CA VAL A 581 15.56 1.55 19.79
C VAL A 581 16.59 2.55 20.31
N MET A 582 16.50 3.82 19.92
CA MET A 582 17.32 4.90 20.50
C MET A 582 16.91 5.33 21.92
N PHE A 583 15.70 4.97 22.40
CA PHE A 583 15.14 5.46 23.67
C PHE A 583 14.83 4.37 24.71
N THR A 584 14.83 3.08 24.36
CA THR A 584 14.45 1.97 25.27
C THR A 584 15.57 0.97 25.53
N GLY A 585 16.84 1.35 25.33
CA GLY A 585 17.92 0.60 25.97
C GLY A 585 17.72 0.68 27.48
N ASP A 586 17.49 -0.46 28.14
CA ASP A 586 17.19 -0.59 29.59
C ASP A 586 18.39 -0.25 30.52
N GLY A 587 19.36 0.51 30.03
CA GLY A 587 20.40 1.15 30.82
C GLY A 587 20.26 2.66 30.65
N GLU A 588 20.11 3.37 31.78
CA GLU A 588 20.17 4.82 31.93
C GLU A 588 20.61 5.58 30.68
N THR A 589 19.65 6.01 29.86
CA THR A 589 19.96 6.69 28.60
C THR A 589 20.63 8.05 28.88
N PRO A 590 21.72 8.40 28.17
CA PRO A 590 22.57 9.58 28.44
C PRO A 590 21.83 10.92 28.29
N LEU A 591 20.68 10.96 27.62
CA LEU A 591 19.86 12.17 27.49
C LEU A 591 19.22 12.62 28.81
N ARG A 592 19.21 11.79 29.85
CA ARG A 592 18.70 12.17 31.18
C ARG A 592 19.80 12.71 32.10
N GLU A 593 21.07 12.42 31.80
CA GLU A 593 22.24 12.89 32.56
C GLU A 593 22.91 14.12 31.93
N LEU A 594 22.80 14.31 30.61
CA LEU A 594 23.37 15.47 29.91
C LEU A 594 22.65 16.79 30.21
N ASP A 595 21.34 16.75 30.48
CA ASP A 595 20.56 17.86 31.05
C ASP A 595 19.16 17.31 31.42
N PRO A 596 18.65 17.46 32.66
CA PRO A 596 17.26 17.08 32.99
C PRO A 596 16.23 17.70 32.03
N ASP A 597 16.58 18.79 31.35
CA ASP A 597 15.72 19.47 30.38
C ASP A 597 15.56 18.71 29.05
N PHE A 598 16.43 17.75 28.70
CA PHE A 598 16.21 16.87 27.54
C PHE A 598 15.07 15.87 27.75
N ALA A 599 14.65 15.63 29.00
CA ALA A 599 13.46 14.85 29.30
C ALA A 599 12.18 15.48 28.72
N LEU A 600 12.20 16.78 28.39
CA LEU A 600 11.08 17.52 27.76
C LEU A 600 10.88 17.22 26.27
N PHE A 601 11.86 16.61 25.60
CA PHE A 601 11.75 16.17 24.20
C PHE A 601 10.74 15.01 24.06
N GLY A 602 10.69 14.11 25.06
CA GLY A 602 9.77 12.98 25.14
C GLY A 602 8.28 13.38 25.16
N PRO A 603 7.85 14.30 26.04
CA PRO A 603 6.49 14.85 26.08
C PRO A 603 6.04 15.47 24.75
N GLY A 604 6.89 16.25 24.08
CA GLY A 604 6.56 16.86 22.77
C GLY A 604 6.36 15.80 21.67
N PHE A 605 7.18 14.75 21.67
CA PHE A 605 7.03 13.62 20.75
C PHE A 605 5.79 12.76 21.07
N ALA A 606 5.58 12.43 22.35
CA ALA A 606 4.42 11.67 22.83
C ALA A 606 3.10 12.40 22.55
N ALA A 607 3.07 13.72 22.72
CA ALA A 607 1.94 14.56 22.33
C ALA A 607 1.61 14.46 20.83
N THR A 608 2.64 14.47 19.98
CA THR A 608 2.51 14.37 18.52
C THR A 608 1.98 12.99 18.10
N MET A 609 2.52 11.92 18.67
CA MET A 609 2.08 10.54 18.43
C MET A 609 0.68 10.26 18.99
N GLY A 610 0.38 10.78 20.19
CA GLY A 610 -0.93 10.71 20.82
C GLY A 610 -2.00 11.40 19.98
N GLY A 611 -1.72 12.60 19.45
CA GLY A 611 -2.62 13.30 18.55
C GLY A 611 -2.92 12.52 17.26
N LEU A 612 -1.90 11.85 16.68
CA LEU A 612 -2.06 11.03 15.46
C LEU A 612 -2.90 9.77 15.71
N LEU A 613 -2.61 9.04 16.79
CA LEU A 613 -3.36 7.83 17.18
C LEU A 613 -4.81 8.17 17.55
N LEU A 614 -5.01 9.22 18.34
CA LEU A 614 -6.33 9.69 18.74
C LEU A 614 -7.14 10.17 17.52
N GLY A 615 -6.52 10.91 16.58
CA GLY A 615 -7.15 11.31 15.32
C GLY A 615 -7.57 10.12 14.44
N ALA A 616 -6.72 9.08 14.34
CA ALA A 616 -7.03 7.86 13.60
C ALA A 616 -8.13 7.01 14.27
N LEU A 617 -8.14 6.95 15.60
CA LEU A 617 -9.14 6.22 16.39
C LEU A 617 -10.49 6.95 16.39
N LEU A 618 -10.52 8.27 16.63
CA LEU A 618 -11.73 9.09 16.54
C LEU A 618 -12.33 9.05 15.13
N GLY A 619 -11.50 9.09 14.09
CA GLY A 619 -11.95 8.95 12.71
C GLY A 619 -12.66 7.62 12.42
N ARG A 620 -12.35 6.54 13.15
CA ARG A 620 -13.03 5.24 13.06
C ARG A 620 -14.21 5.11 14.02
N ALA A 621 -14.10 5.65 15.23
CA ALA A 621 -15.07 5.51 16.31
C ALA A 621 -16.26 6.47 16.19
N LEU A 622 -16.13 7.58 15.44
CA LEU A 622 -17.25 8.50 15.18
C LEU A 622 -18.43 7.74 14.54
N PRO A 623 -19.62 7.74 15.19
CA PRO A 623 -20.85 7.19 14.62
C PRO A 623 -21.12 7.75 13.23
N GLU A 624 -21.71 6.96 12.33
CA GLU A 624 -21.93 7.35 10.92
C GLU A 624 -22.68 8.68 10.74
N HIS A 625 -23.51 9.09 11.71
CA HIS A 625 -24.25 10.35 11.72
C HIS A 625 -23.42 11.57 12.19
N LEU A 626 -22.31 11.33 12.90
CA LEU A 626 -21.35 12.37 13.36
C LEU A 626 -20.09 12.44 12.51
N ARG A 627 -19.78 11.40 11.73
CA ARG A 627 -18.84 11.55 10.61
C ARG A 627 -19.41 12.66 9.72
N PRO A 628 -18.61 13.66 9.30
CA PRO A 628 -19.11 14.70 8.43
C PRO A 628 -19.63 14.00 7.18
N HIS A 629 -20.96 13.87 7.08
CA HIS A 629 -21.62 13.60 5.83
C HIS A 629 -21.04 14.63 4.83
N ARG A 630 -20.90 14.29 3.57
CA ARG A 630 -20.59 15.32 2.58
C ARG A 630 -21.80 16.24 2.54
N TRP A 631 -21.78 17.30 3.32
CA TRP A 631 -22.86 18.27 3.37
C TRP A 631 -23.04 18.82 1.97
N ALA A 632 -24.31 18.92 1.56
CA ALA A 632 -24.71 19.40 0.27
C ALA A 632 -23.93 20.67 -0.08
N ARG A 633 -23.35 20.72 -1.28
CA ARG A 633 -22.97 22.01 -1.85
C ARG A 633 -24.20 22.90 -1.76
N PRO A 634 -24.10 24.14 -1.23
CA PRO A 634 -25.17 25.11 -1.37
C PRO A 634 -25.62 25.11 -2.83
N SER A 635 -26.93 25.02 -3.07
CA SER A 635 -27.47 25.38 -4.37
C SER A 635 -26.93 26.76 -4.73
N PRO A 636 -26.55 27.02 -5.99
CA PRO A 636 -26.18 28.38 -6.39
C PRO A 636 -27.32 29.30 -5.96
N ALA A 637 -27.02 30.27 -5.09
CA ALA A 637 -27.97 31.33 -4.81
C ALA A 637 -28.29 31.99 -6.16
N PRO A 638 -29.57 32.30 -6.44
CA PRO A 638 -29.93 33.08 -7.62
C PRO A 638 -29.09 34.35 -7.63
N ASP A 639 -28.53 34.65 -8.80
CA ASP A 639 -27.52 35.67 -9.05
C ASP A 639 -27.84 36.98 -8.31
N GLY A 640 -26.96 37.43 -7.40
CA GLY A 640 -27.04 38.80 -6.88
C GLY A 640 -26.44 39.13 -5.52
N ALA A 641 -26.11 38.17 -4.66
CA ALA A 641 -25.52 38.46 -3.35
C ALA A 641 -24.02 38.09 -3.34
N ALA A 642 -23.16 39.10 -3.40
CA ALA A 642 -21.75 38.96 -3.03
C ALA A 642 -21.65 38.75 -1.51
N ASP A 643 -22.01 37.55 -1.06
CA ASP A 643 -21.76 37.15 0.32
C ASP A 643 -20.24 37.01 0.50
N ALA A 644 -19.69 37.87 1.35
CA ALA A 644 -18.38 37.71 1.96
C ALA A 644 -18.39 36.39 2.74
N GLY A 645 -18.16 35.29 2.02
CA GLY A 645 -18.05 33.95 2.59
C GLY A 645 -16.99 34.01 3.68
N THR A 646 -17.43 33.86 4.92
CA THR A 646 -16.56 33.94 6.09
C THR A 646 -15.43 32.93 5.92
N TRP A 647 -14.23 33.28 6.40
CA TRP A 647 -13.05 32.40 6.36
C TRP A 647 -13.35 30.98 6.89
N PHE A 648 -14.25 30.88 7.86
CA PHE A 648 -14.77 29.62 8.41
C PHE A 648 -15.40 28.70 7.36
N ASP A 649 -16.09 29.28 6.39
CA ASP A 649 -16.80 28.58 5.33
C ASP A 649 -15.84 28.10 4.22
N TRP A 650 -14.73 28.81 4.02
CA TRP A 650 -13.62 28.39 3.16
C TRP A 650 -12.80 27.26 3.81
N VAL A 651 -12.51 27.37 5.12
CA VAL A 651 -11.88 26.32 5.92
C VAL A 651 -12.72 25.04 5.94
N ARG A 652 -14.03 25.17 6.10
CA ARG A 652 -14.96 24.04 6.11
C ARG A 652 -15.11 23.36 4.73
N ARG A 653 -14.91 24.10 3.64
CA ARG A 653 -14.95 23.59 2.25
C ARG A 653 -13.62 23.02 1.77
N SER A 654 -12.51 23.40 2.36
CA SER A 654 -11.18 22.91 1.99
C SER A 654 -10.90 21.54 2.64
N LYS A 655 -10.14 20.68 1.95
CA LYS A 655 -9.66 19.39 2.50
C LYS A 655 -8.68 19.56 3.68
N LEU A 656 -8.51 20.79 4.17
CA LEU A 656 -7.58 21.19 5.21
C LEU A 656 -8.17 21.00 6.61
N LEU A 657 -9.48 20.77 6.75
CA LEU A 657 -10.11 20.56 8.06
C LEU A 657 -9.42 19.48 8.93
N PRO A 658 -8.98 18.32 8.41
CA PRO A 658 -8.24 17.34 9.21
C PRO A 658 -6.86 17.84 9.65
N LEU A 659 -6.20 18.66 8.82
CA LEU A 659 -4.91 19.29 9.15
C LEU A 659 -5.08 20.40 10.18
N LEU A 660 -6.15 21.20 10.09
CA LEU A 660 -6.49 22.22 11.07
C LEU A 660 -6.95 21.60 12.40
N LEU A 661 -7.65 20.46 12.38
CA LEU A 661 -8.03 19.73 13.59
C LEU A 661 -6.79 19.11 14.25
N MET A 662 -5.85 18.56 13.46
CA MET A 662 -4.55 18.10 13.95
C MET A 662 -3.74 19.24 14.55
N ALA A 663 -3.61 20.37 13.86
CA ALA A 663 -2.88 21.55 14.36
C ALA A 663 -3.54 22.13 15.63
N ALA A 664 -4.88 22.17 15.67
CA ALA A 664 -5.64 22.61 16.83
C ALA A 664 -5.59 21.62 18.01
N LEU A 665 -5.27 20.33 17.78
CA LEU A 665 -5.01 19.34 18.82
C LEU A 665 -3.56 19.34 19.30
N GLN A 666 -2.61 19.73 18.44
CA GLN A 666 -1.20 19.87 18.80
C GLN A 666 -0.94 21.13 19.63
N LEU A 667 -1.69 22.22 19.39
CA LEU A 667 -1.55 23.48 20.14
C LEU A 667 -1.80 23.34 21.66
N PRO A 668 -2.87 22.66 22.14
CA PRO A 668 -3.06 22.41 23.57
C PRO A 668 -2.01 21.50 24.18
N ALA A 669 -1.52 20.50 23.44
CA ALA A 669 -0.49 19.60 23.94
C ALA A 669 0.88 20.31 24.03
N LEU A 670 1.19 21.17 23.06
CA LEU A 670 2.32 22.10 23.12
C LEU A 670 2.16 23.08 24.28
N LEU A 671 0.97 23.66 24.48
CA LEU A 671 0.67 24.57 25.58
C LEU A 671 0.82 23.89 26.95
N VAL A 672 0.35 22.65 27.10
CA VAL A 672 0.52 21.87 28.34
C VAL A 672 1.99 21.53 28.58
N ALA A 673 2.76 21.18 27.55
CA ALA A 673 4.20 20.99 27.66
C ALA A 673 4.92 22.29 28.04
N LEU A 674 4.52 23.43 27.47
CA LEU A 674 5.07 24.75 27.79
C LEU A 674 4.71 25.22 29.22
N ILE A 675 3.49 24.93 29.69
CA ILE A 675 3.05 25.24 31.06
C ILE A 675 3.78 24.35 32.06
N TRP A 676 3.97 23.07 31.74
CA TRP A 676 4.74 22.13 32.58
C TRP A 676 6.24 22.45 32.62
N ALA A 677 6.79 23.03 31.54
CA ALA A 677 8.17 23.49 31.49
C ALA A 677 8.41 24.85 32.17
N ALA A 678 7.36 25.62 32.45
CA ALA A 678 7.45 26.97 33.01
C ALA A 678 7.23 27.02 34.54
N GLY A 679 6.88 25.90 35.17
CA GLY A 679 6.70 25.76 36.61
C GLY A 679 7.56 24.62 37.14
#